data_AF-A0A285TZ97-F1
#
_entry.id   AF-A0A285TZ97-F1
#
_cell.length_a   1.000
_cell.length_b   1.000
_cell.length_c   1.000
_cell.angle_alpha   90.00
_cell.angle_beta   90.00
_cell.angle_gamma   90.00
#
_symmetry.space_group_name_H-M   'P 1'
#
loop_
_entity.id
_entity.type
_entity.pdbx_description
1 polymer ?
#
loop_
_entity_poly.entity_id
_entity_poly.type
_entity_poly.pdbx_seq_one_letter_code
_entity_poly.pdbx_strand_id
1 'polypeptide(L)'
;MQRGESDVFNLFSEIYSSTAREEMSLQEYLIACRDDKSMYATAQERMVEAIGEPTLIDTSADERLGRIYSNRTIKIYPAFSEFYGMEDTIERIVGYFRYAAQGLEERKQILYLLGPVGGGKSSLAERLKKLMELRPIYTLMVNGKVSPIFESPLGLFHPDRMADLLEDKYGISRRRLTGLISPWAAKRLDEVGGDISKFSVVKMMPSRLRQIAIAKTEPGDENNQDVSSLVGKVDIRQLENFSQADPDAYSYSGGLNRTTQGLLEFVEMFKAPIKVLHPLLTATQEGNYNGTENFGAFPYQGIVLAHSNESEWLQFKNNKNNEAFLDRILVVKVPYCLRVTEERQIYEKLLRESELAKNPCAPEVLETLSRFTVSTRLAPHENSSLYTKMRVYDGENLKDVDPKAKSVQEYRDAAGVDEGMTGVSTRFAFKVLSETFNYDTKEVAADPVHLMYILEQAIRREQYPKETEAAYLDFIRSELASRYAEFIGHEIQKAYLESYSEYGQNLFDRYIAYADAWLEDQDFKDPDTGQILNRQILDSELSQIEKPAGIANPKDFRNEVVKFTLRARAKNNGRNPSWTSYEKLREVIEKRMFGQVEDLLPVISFGSKKDSATEKQHAEFIHRMIERGYTRRQVRRLVDWYMRVNKAG
;
A
#
# COMPACT_ATOMS: atom_id res chain seq x y z
N MET A 1 8.10 4.12 39.37
CA MET A 1 9.04 4.07 38.23
C MET A 1 9.79 2.73 38.07
N GLN A 2 9.63 1.72 38.94
CA GLN A 2 10.42 0.48 38.91
C GLN A 2 9.75 -0.77 38.28
N ARG A 3 8.56 -0.66 37.66
CA ARG A 3 7.88 -1.83 37.04
C ARG A 3 8.03 -1.94 35.51
N GLY A 4 8.56 -0.93 34.83
CA GLY A 4 8.75 -0.94 33.37
C GLY A 4 10.14 -1.36 32.90
N GLU A 5 11.17 -1.24 33.75
CA GLU A 5 12.55 -1.55 33.35
C GLU A 5 12.80 -3.06 33.21
N SER A 6 12.20 -3.91 34.06
CA SER A 6 12.44 -5.36 34.00
C SER A 6 11.87 -6.03 32.75
N ASP A 7 10.82 -5.46 32.16
CA ASP A 7 10.07 -6.09 31.06
C ASP A 7 10.87 -6.04 29.74
N VAL A 8 11.53 -4.92 29.46
CA VAL A 8 12.36 -4.76 28.26
C VAL A 8 13.60 -5.65 28.31
N PHE A 9 14.27 -5.74 29.45
CA PHE A 9 15.45 -6.60 29.59
C PHE A 9 15.08 -8.08 29.53
N ASN A 10 13.97 -8.49 30.15
CA ASN A 10 13.48 -9.86 30.06
C ASN A 10 13.11 -10.25 28.62
N LEU A 11 12.39 -9.38 27.91
CA LEU A 11 12.05 -9.61 26.50
C LEU A 11 13.31 -9.69 25.63
N PHE A 12 14.30 -8.83 25.86
CA PHE A 12 15.58 -8.91 25.15
C PHE A 12 16.32 -10.22 25.46
N SER A 13 16.36 -10.64 26.71
CA SER A 13 16.94 -11.92 27.11
C SER A 13 16.22 -13.10 26.49
N GLU A 14 14.88 -13.07 26.40
CA GLU A 14 14.08 -14.08 25.73
C GLU A 14 14.40 -14.15 24.23
N ILE A 15 14.35 -13.01 23.51
CA ILE A 15 14.70 -12.93 22.08
C ILE A 15 16.15 -13.39 21.84
N TYR A 16 17.07 -12.97 22.70
CA TYR A 16 18.47 -13.38 22.58
C TYR A 16 18.62 -14.89 22.80
N SER A 17 17.94 -15.45 23.81
CA SER A 17 17.93 -16.89 24.10
C SER A 17 17.30 -17.71 22.97
N SER A 18 16.23 -17.22 22.33
CA SER A 18 15.61 -17.89 21.18
C SER A 18 16.50 -17.86 19.94
N THR A 19 17.50 -16.97 19.90
CA THR A 19 18.55 -16.94 18.87
C THR A 19 19.84 -17.66 19.29
N ALA A 20 19.85 -18.27 20.49
CA ALA A 20 21.00 -19.04 20.96
C ALA A 20 21.22 -20.26 20.06
N ARG A 21 22.50 -20.61 19.89
CA ARG A 21 22.91 -21.76 19.09
C ARG A 21 22.62 -23.03 19.88
N GLU A 22 21.75 -23.88 19.37
CA GLU A 22 21.54 -25.23 19.91
C GLU A 22 22.45 -26.18 19.12
N GLU A 23 23.42 -26.77 19.81
CA GLU A 23 24.30 -27.80 19.26
C GLU A 23 23.70 -29.19 19.52
N MET A 24 23.81 -30.07 18.53
CA MET A 24 23.47 -31.48 18.63
C MET A 24 24.48 -32.32 17.85
N SER A 25 24.65 -33.58 18.21
CA SER A 25 25.44 -34.51 17.42
C SER A 25 24.79 -34.77 16.04
N LEU A 26 25.59 -35.17 15.05
CA LEU A 26 25.06 -35.56 13.73
C LEU A 26 24.03 -36.71 13.84
N GLN A 27 24.21 -37.62 14.80
CA GLN A 27 23.27 -38.73 15.02
C GLN A 27 21.94 -38.24 15.60
N GLU A 28 21.96 -37.35 16.59
CA GLU A 28 20.74 -36.75 17.13
C GLU A 28 19.98 -35.97 16.06
N TYR A 29 20.69 -35.21 15.22
CA TYR A 29 20.10 -34.53 14.07
C TYR A 29 19.38 -35.51 13.13
N LEU A 30 20.04 -36.60 12.71
CA LEU A 30 19.42 -37.59 11.81
C LEU A 30 18.20 -38.26 12.44
N ILE A 31 18.26 -38.59 13.73
CA ILE A 31 17.12 -39.18 14.45
C ILE A 31 15.96 -38.17 14.48
N ALA A 32 16.24 -36.91 14.78
CA ALA A 32 15.21 -35.88 14.87
C ALA A 32 14.61 -35.52 13.50
N CYS A 33 15.37 -35.63 12.39
CA CYS A 33 14.83 -35.52 11.02
C CYS A 33 13.70 -36.51 10.73
N ARG A 34 13.69 -37.69 11.36
CA ARG A 34 12.62 -38.68 11.18
C ARG A 34 11.27 -38.13 11.65
N ASP A 35 11.28 -37.41 12.75
CA ASP A 35 10.08 -36.98 13.46
C ASP A 35 9.70 -35.52 13.10
N ASP A 36 10.68 -34.70 12.67
CA ASP A 36 10.46 -33.32 12.25
C ASP A 36 11.13 -33.00 10.90
N LYS A 37 10.30 -32.77 9.88
CA LYS A 37 10.74 -32.40 8.53
C LYS A 37 11.36 -31.00 8.46
N SER A 38 11.09 -30.13 9.44
CA SER A 38 11.65 -28.78 9.50
C SER A 38 13.18 -28.80 9.61
N MET A 39 13.76 -29.90 10.13
CA MET A 39 15.19 -30.09 10.31
C MET A 39 16.01 -30.11 9.01
N TYR A 40 15.37 -30.49 7.90
CA TYR A 40 16.00 -30.52 6.58
C TYR A 40 15.20 -29.73 5.53
N ALA A 41 14.30 -28.85 5.99
CA ALA A 41 13.51 -28.01 5.11
C ALA A 41 14.40 -27.08 4.28
N THR A 42 14.13 -26.97 2.99
CA THR A 42 14.85 -26.05 2.10
C THR A 42 14.53 -24.61 2.41
N ALA A 43 15.32 -23.67 1.85
CA ALA A 43 15.04 -22.25 2.01
C ALA A 43 13.64 -21.86 1.51
N GLN A 44 13.17 -22.52 0.44
CA GLN A 44 11.84 -22.31 -0.14
C GLN A 44 10.73 -22.85 0.76
N GLU A 45 10.88 -24.06 1.33
CA GLU A 45 9.89 -24.63 2.26
C GLU A 45 9.75 -23.78 3.52
N ARG A 46 10.88 -23.34 4.10
CA ARG A 46 10.86 -22.45 5.25
C ARG A 46 10.23 -21.09 4.92
N MET A 47 10.43 -20.58 3.71
CA MET A 47 9.74 -19.37 3.25
C MET A 47 8.23 -19.58 3.14
N VAL A 48 7.76 -20.68 2.55
CA VAL A 48 6.33 -21.00 2.48
C VAL A 48 5.73 -21.11 3.88
N GLU A 49 6.41 -21.81 4.79
CA GLU A 49 5.96 -21.96 6.18
C GLU A 49 5.96 -20.63 6.96
N ALA A 50 6.88 -19.71 6.63
CA ALA A 50 6.94 -18.38 7.22
C ALA A 50 5.85 -17.43 6.66
N ILE A 51 5.53 -17.54 5.36
CA ILE A 51 4.43 -16.80 4.74
C ILE A 51 3.08 -17.24 5.33
N GLY A 52 2.91 -18.53 5.59
CA GLY A 52 1.70 -19.11 6.15
C GLY A 52 0.56 -19.31 5.14
N GLU A 53 -0.58 -19.75 5.66
CA GLU A 53 -1.75 -20.04 4.83
C GLU A 53 -2.52 -18.77 4.44
N PRO A 54 -3.10 -18.72 3.23
CA PRO A 54 -3.89 -17.60 2.78
C PRO A 54 -5.29 -17.62 3.42
N THR A 55 -5.81 -16.43 3.68
CA THR A 55 -7.24 -16.23 3.88
C THR A 55 -7.93 -16.19 2.52
N LEU A 56 -8.92 -17.06 2.31
CA LEU A 56 -9.75 -17.05 1.11
C LEU A 56 -10.85 -16.00 1.27
N ILE A 57 -10.93 -15.08 0.32
CA ILE A 57 -11.98 -14.05 0.29
C ILE A 57 -12.87 -14.31 -0.92
N ASP A 58 -14.14 -14.63 -0.65
CA ASP A 58 -15.18 -14.66 -1.67
C ASP A 58 -15.60 -13.23 -2.00
N THR A 59 -15.15 -12.75 -3.16
CA THR A 59 -15.42 -11.36 -3.59
C THR A 59 -16.87 -11.16 -4.04
N SER A 60 -17.66 -12.22 -4.22
CA SER A 60 -19.08 -12.08 -4.55
C SER A 60 -19.94 -11.51 -3.41
N ALA A 61 -19.45 -11.63 -2.16
CA ALA A 61 -20.11 -11.12 -0.97
C ALA A 61 -19.95 -9.59 -0.78
N ASP A 62 -19.01 -8.97 -1.49
CA ASP A 62 -18.73 -7.54 -1.43
C ASP A 62 -18.88 -6.93 -2.83
N GLU A 63 -19.81 -5.99 -3.00
CA GLU A 63 -20.09 -5.43 -4.32
C GLU A 63 -18.88 -4.76 -5.00
N ARG A 64 -18.02 -4.09 -4.22
CA ARG A 64 -16.83 -3.41 -4.72
C ARG A 64 -15.81 -4.44 -5.18
N LEU A 65 -15.47 -5.41 -4.31
CA LEU A 65 -14.51 -6.46 -4.63
C LEU A 65 -15.01 -7.35 -5.77
N GLY A 66 -16.31 -7.64 -5.80
CA GLY A 66 -16.95 -8.44 -6.85
C GLY A 66 -16.79 -7.81 -8.24
N ARG A 67 -16.83 -6.47 -8.34
CA ARG A 67 -16.55 -5.74 -9.58
C ARG A 67 -15.07 -5.74 -9.94
N ILE A 68 -14.17 -5.60 -8.96
CA ILE A 68 -12.71 -5.55 -9.17
C ILE A 68 -12.16 -6.91 -9.61
N TYR A 69 -12.65 -7.99 -9.00
CA TYR A 69 -12.13 -9.35 -9.17
C TYR A 69 -13.09 -10.29 -9.92
N SER A 70 -14.17 -9.75 -10.49
CA SER A 70 -15.18 -10.51 -11.24
C SER A 70 -15.77 -11.67 -10.43
N ASN A 71 -16.11 -11.43 -9.16
CA ASN A 71 -16.68 -12.39 -8.21
C ASN A 71 -15.82 -13.65 -7.98
N ARG A 72 -14.52 -13.60 -8.27
CA ARG A 72 -13.60 -14.72 -8.04
C ARG A 72 -13.18 -14.78 -6.57
N THR A 73 -12.93 -15.98 -6.07
CA THR A 73 -12.25 -16.15 -4.78
C THR A 73 -10.78 -15.77 -4.92
N ILE A 74 -10.31 -14.84 -4.09
CA ILE A 74 -8.90 -14.42 -4.04
C ILE A 74 -8.22 -14.94 -2.78
N LYS A 75 -6.90 -15.08 -2.84
CA LYS A 75 -6.06 -15.44 -1.69
C LYS A 75 -5.37 -14.19 -1.16
N ILE A 76 -5.57 -13.88 0.12
CA ILE A 76 -4.84 -12.83 0.82
C ILE A 76 -3.95 -13.46 1.87
N TYR A 77 -2.67 -13.08 1.88
CA TYR A 77 -1.69 -13.59 2.82
C TYR A 77 -1.51 -12.59 3.97
N PRO A 78 -1.81 -12.94 5.23
CA PRO A 78 -1.62 -12.06 6.38
C PRO A 78 -0.18 -11.55 6.50
N ALA A 79 0.80 -12.37 6.08
CA ALA A 79 2.19 -11.96 5.99
C ALA A 79 2.42 -10.72 5.12
N PHE A 80 1.50 -10.33 4.23
CA PHE A 80 1.64 -9.16 3.36
C PHE A 80 0.51 -8.14 3.57
N SER A 81 -0.14 -8.13 4.74
CA SER A 81 -1.28 -7.25 5.04
C SER A 81 -1.01 -5.75 4.91
N GLU A 82 0.26 -5.33 4.89
CA GLU A 82 0.65 -3.92 4.74
C GLU A 82 0.94 -3.50 3.30
N PHE A 83 0.70 -4.38 2.32
CA PHE A 83 0.89 -4.14 0.89
C PHE A 83 -0.49 -4.02 0.22
N TYR A 84 -0.92 -2.79 0.00
CA TYR A 84 -2.23 -2.49 -0.57
C TYR A 84 -2.18 -2.48 -2.10
N GLY A 85 -3.16 -3.11 -2.75
CA GLY A 85 -3.24 -3.12 -4.22
C GLY A 85 -2.31 -4.11 -4.92
N MET A 86 -1.67 -5.04 -4.19
CA MET A 86 -0.62 -5.93 -4.71
C MET A 86 -1.00 -7.43 -4.66
N GLU A 87 -2.28 -7.76 -4.56
CA GLU A 87 -2.77 -9.12 -4.31
C GLU A 87 -2.28 -10.11 -5.39
N ASP A 88 -2.40 -9.74 -6.67
CA ASP A 88 -1.95 -10.58 -7.79
C ASP A 88 -0.41 -10.74 -7.81
N THR A 89 0.32 -9.68 -7.48
CA THR A 89 1.79 -9.69 -7.38
C THR A 89 2.25 -10.62 -6.26
N ILE A 90 1.60 -10.54 -5.10
CA ILE A 90 1.90 -11.39 -3.94
C ILE A 90 1.58 -12.84 -4.27
N GLU A 91 0.43 -13.15 -4.88
CA GLU A 91 0.09 -14.52 -5.27
C GLU A 91 1.14 -15.12 -6.22
N ARG A 92 1.71 -14.34 -7.15
CA ARG A 92 2.82 -14.79 -8.01
C ARG A 92 4.11 -15.07 -7.24
N ILE A 93 4.47 -14.20 -6.30
CA ILE A 93 5.66 -14.40 -5.44
C ILE A 93 5.47 -15.65 -4.56
N VAL A 94 4.30 -15.82 -3.95
CA VAL A 94 3.99 -17.01 -3.15
C VAL A 94 3.96 -18.27 -4.03
N GLY A 95 3.41 -18.16 -5.24
CA GLY A 95 3.43 -19.21 -6.25
C GLY A 95 4.84 -19.70 -6.53
N TYR A 96 5.78 -18.80 -6.80
CA TYR A 96 7.22 -19.13 -6.96
C TYR A 96 7.74 -19.98 -5.79
N PHE A 97 7.53 -19.55 -4.55
CA PHE A 97 8.03 -20.29 -3.39
C PHE A 97 7.35 -21.66 -3.22
N ARG A 98 6.05 -21.76 -3.49
CA ARG A 98 5.31 -23.04 -3.42
C ARG A 98 5.79 -24.02 -4.48
N TYR A 99 5.93 -23.59 -5.72
CA TYR A 99 6.39 -24.45 -6.82
C TYR A 99 7.85 -24.88 -6.60
N ALA A 100 8.70 -23.95 -6.16
CA ALA A 100 10.08 -24.25 -5.82
C ALA A 100 10.22 -25.20 -4.62
N ALA A 101 9.36 -25.06 -3.58
CA ALA A 101 9.30 -25.98 -2.44
C ALA A 101 8.86 -27.40 -2.86
N GLN A 102 8.01 -27.52 -3.88
CA GLN A 102 7.61 -28.82 -4.45
C GLN A 102 8.72 -29.47 -5.29
N GLY A 103 9.78 -28.72 -5.63
CA GLY A 103 10.90 -29.18 -6.44
C GLY A 103 10.72 -29.00 -7.95
N LEU A 104 9.86 -28.07 -8.36
CA LEU A 104 9.64 -27.69 -9.76
C LEU A 104 10.76 -26.75 -10.27
N GLU A 105 10.67 -26.33 -11.54
CA GLU A 105 11.71 -25.58 -12.25
C GLU A 105 12.03 -24.23 -11.59
N GLU A 106 11.05 -23.61 -10.91
CA GLU A 106 11.21 -22.34 -10.19
C GLU A 106 12.34 -22.40 -9.14
N ARG A 107 12.66 -23.59 -8.60
CA ARG A 107 13.80 -23.77 -7.69
C ARG A 107 15.13 -23.38 -8.35
N LYS A 108 15.24 -23.50 -9.67
CA LYS A 108 16.44 -23.21 -10.45
C LYS A 108 16.44 -21.81 -11.07
N GLN A 109 15.52 -20.95 -10.66
CA GLN A 109 15.35 -19.61 -11.22
C GLN A 109 15.59 -18.53 -10.17
N ILE A 110 16.12 -17.40 -10.64
CA ILE A 110 16.22 -16.15 -9.88
C ILE A 110 14.84 -15.51 -9.86
N LEU A 111 14.30 -15.22 -8.67
CA LEU A 111 13.09 -14.43 -8.54
C LEU A 111 13.43 -12.96 -8.82
N TYR A 112 12.91 -12.39 -9.89
CA TYR A 112 13.22 -11.02 -10.30
C TYR A 112 12.00 -10.12 -10.23
N LEU A 113 12.07 -9.09 -9.39
CA LEU A 113 11.02 -8.08 -9.26
C LEU A 113 11.28 -6.91 -10.22
N LEU A 114 10.37 -6.74 -11.18
CA LEU A 114 10.40 -5.70 -12.20
C LEU A 114 9.34 -4.65 -11.89
N GLY A 115 9.67 -3.36 -11.87
CA GLY A 115 8.70 -2.33 -11.53
C GLY A 115 9.28 -0.93 -11.55
N PRO A 116 8.45 0.11 -11.48
CA PRO A 116 8.92 1.49 -11.40
C PRO A 116 9.61 1.80 -10.05
N VAL A 117 10.29 2.94 -10.01
CA VAL A 117 10.94 3.45 -8.80
C VAL A 117 9.89 3.80 -7.76
N GLY A 118 10.02 3.29 -6.54
CA GLY A 118 8.98 3.48 -5.51
C GLY A 118 7.77 2.54 -5.63
N GLY A 119 7.76 1.62 -6.60
CA GLY A 119 6.70 0.61 -6.73
C GLY A 119 6.67 -0.47 -5.63
N GLY A 120 7.39 -0.32 -4.52
CA GLY A 120 7.34 -1.28 -3.39
C GLY A 120 8.24 -2.52 -3.51
N LYS A 121 9.07 -2.65 -4.56
CA LYS A 121 9.99 -3.80 -4.76
C LYS A 121 10.93 -4.05 -3.58
N SER A 122 11.63 -3.01 -3.12
CA SER A 122 12.55 -3.11 -1.98
C SER A 122 11.82 -3.39 -0.68
N SER A 123 10.59 -2.88 -0.52
CA SER A 123 9.73 -3.19 0.63
C SER A 123 9.31 -4.66 0.64
N LEU A 124 8.97 -5.23 -0.52
CA LEU A 124 8.71 -6.67 -0.67
C LEU A 124 9.94 -7.51 -0.35
N ALA A 125 11.11 -7.14 -0.89
CA ALA A 125 12.37 -7.81 -0.59
C ALA A 125 12.69 -7.77 0.93
N GLU A 126 12.47 -6.63 1.56
CA GLU A 126 12.64 -6.48 3.01
C GLU A 126 11.66 -7.34 3.81
N ARG A 127 10.41 -7.45 3.36
CA ARG A 127 9.43 -8.34 3.98
C ARG A 127 9.83 -9.81 3.85
N LEU A 128 10.28 -10.24 2.68
CA LEU A 128 10.76 -11.62 2.47
C LEU A 128 11.97 -11.94 3.37
N LYS A 129 12.93 -11.02 3.51
CA LYS A 129 14.04 -11.20 4.45
C LYS A 129 13.55 -11.35 5.91
N LYS A 130 12.59 -10.53 6.35
CA LYS A 130 11.97 -10.67 7.68
C LYS A 130 11.29 -12.03 7.87
N LEU A 131 10.60 -12.55 6.84
CA LEU A 131 9.98 -13.87 6.90
C LEU A 131 11.02 -15.00 6.99
N MET A 132 12.15 -14.85 6.30
CA MET A 132 13.27 -15.81 6.38
C MET A 132 13.88 -15.89 7.78
N GLU A 133 13.78 -14.82 8.59
CA GLU A 133 14.25 -14.82 9.99
C GLU A 133 13.32 -15.59 10.95
N LEU A 134 12.15 -16.08 10.51
CA LEU A 134 11.20 -16.78 11.37
C LEU A 134 11.49 -18.28 11.54
N ARG A 135 12.31 -18.87 10.67
CA ARG A 135 12.57 -20.31 10.64
C ARG A 135 14.07 -20.61 10.71
N PRO A 136 14.52 -21.54 11.57
CA PRO A 136 15.93 -21.84 11.73
C PRO A 136 16.53 -22.57 10.52
N ILE A 137 17.85 -22.52 10.41
CA ILE A 137 18.67 -23.41 9.58
C ILE A 137 19.44 -24.39 10.47
N TYR A 138 19.87 -25.50 9.89
CA TYR A 138 20.75 -26.47 10.51
C TYR A 138 22.04 -26.52 9.69
N THR A 139 23.18 -26.32 10.32
CA THR A 139 24.48 -26.24 9.63
C THR A 139 25.53 -27.11 10.28
N LEU A 140 26.50 -27.57 9.48
CA LEU A 140 27.64 -28.33 9.96
C LEU A 140 28.51 -27.51 10.92
N MET A 141 29.02 -28.19 11.93
CA MET A 141 30.04 -27.73 12.87
C MET A 141 31.04 -28.84 13.16
N VAL A 142 32.31 -28.48 13.32
CA VAL A 142 33.37 -29.42 13.68
C VAL A 142 34.37 -28.70 14.56
N ASN A 143 34.80 -29.31 15.67
CA ASN A 143 35.76 -28.73 16.61
C ASN A 143 35.40 -27.30 17.07
N GLY A 144 34.10 -27.04 17.32
CA GLY A 144 33.59 -25.73 17.72
C GLY A 144 33.56 -24.65 16.62
N LYS A 145 33.91 -25.00 15.37
CA LYS A 145 33.86 -24.11 14.21
C LYS A 145 32.68 -24.45 13.31
N VAL A 146 31.78 -23.50 13.13
CA VAL A 146 30.63 -23.60 12.22
C VAL A 146 31.09 -23.44 10.77
N SER A 147 30.47 -24.17 9.84
CA SER A 147 30.71 -23.99 8.40
C SER A 147 30.55 -22.51 8.02
N PRO A 148 31.56 -21.88 7.39
CA PRO A 148 31.55 -20.45 7.10
C PRO A 148 30.51 -20.06 6.04
N ILE A 149 30.04 -21.05 5.26
CA ILE A 149 28.98 -20.88 4.27
C ILE A 149 27.60 -21.34 4.77
N PHE A 150 27.50 -21.84 6.00
CA PHE A 150 26.27 -22.39 6.57
C PHE A 150 25.68 -23.54 5.74
N GLU A 151 26.50 -24.50 5.32
CA GLU A 151 26.04 -25.63 4.49
C GLU A 151 25.18 -26.64 5.26
N SER A 152 24.27 -27.30 4.53
CA SER A 152 23.42 -28.34 5.11
C SER A 152 24.25 -29.57 5.52
N PRO A 153 23.97 -30.19 6.68
CA PRO A 153 24.58 -31.45 7.07
C PRO A 153 24.37 -32.58 6.08
N LEU A 154 23.30 -32.51 5.28
CA LEU A 154 22.96 -33.52 4.29
C LEU A 154 23.96 -33.59 3.11
N GLY A 155 24.81 -32.58 2.94
CA GLY A 155 25.88 -32.59 1.94
C GLY A 155 26.90 -33.73 2.14
N LEU A 156 27.06 -34.21 3.38
CA LEU A 156 27.99 -35.31 3.73
C LEU A 156 27.60 -36.66 3.11
N PHE A 157 26.34 -36.85 2.72
CA PHE A 157 25.82 -38.15 2.31
C PHE A 157 25.70 -38.26 0.79
N HIS A 158 26.29 -39.32 0.23
CA HIS A 158 26.29 -39.55 -1.21
C HIS A 158 24.92 -40.08 -1.69
N PRO A 159 24.22 -39.39 -2.63
CA PRO A 159 22.88 -39.77 -3.06
C PRO A 159 22.78 -41.21 -3.58
N ASP A 160 23.77 -41.66 -4.37
CA ASP A 160 23.69 -42.99 -5.00
C ASP A 160 23.97 -44.16 -4.06
N ARG A 161 24.61 -43.92 -2.90
CA ARG A 161 25.05 -44.99 -1.99
C ARG A 161 24.31 -44.99 -0.65
N MET A 162 23.80 -43.84 -0.23
CA MET A 162 23.27 -43.63 1.12
C MET A 162 21.79 -43.22 1.14
N ALA A 163 21.18 -42.89 -0.01
CA ALA A 163 19.80 -42.43 -0.05
C ALA A 163 18.82 -43.47 0.51
N ASP A 164 18.88 -44.72 0.04
CA ASP A 164 17.95 -45.76 0.47
C ASP A 164 17.99 -45.96 2.00
N LEU A 165 19.19 -45.95 2.58
CA LEU A 165 19.39 -46.05 4.04
C LEU A 165 18.78 -44.85 4.78
N LEU A 166 18.99 -43.63 4.27
CA LEU A 166 18.50 -42.40 4.90
C LEU A 166 16.99 -42.25 4.77
N GLU A 167 16.43 -42.69 3.65
CA GLU A 167 14.99 -42.69 3.39
C GLU A 167 14.30 -43.71 4.32
N ASP A 168 14.81 -44.94 4.41
CA ASP A 168 14.25 -46.00 5.24
C ASP A 168 14.35 -45.70 6.75
N LYS A 169 15.49 -45.20 7.22
CA LYS A 169 15.73 -45.00 8.66
C LYS A 169 15.29 -43.65 9.20
N TYR A 170 15.40 -42.60 8.38
CA TYR A 170 15.22 -41.21 8.83
C TYR A 170 14.20 -40.44 7.98
N GLY A 171 13.57 -41.06 6.98
CA GLY A 171 12.56 -40.40 6.14
C GLY A 171 13.12 -39.31 5.23
N ILE A 172 14.44 -39.28 5.00
CA ILE A 172 15.10 -38.26 4.18
C ILE A 172 15.16 -38.76 2.74
N SER A 173 14.27 -38.24 1.89
CA SER A 173 14.20 -38.62 0.47
C SER A 173 15.48 -38.28 -0.30
N ARG A 174 15.86 -39.11 -1.29
CA ARG A 174 17.04 -38.91 -2.16
C ARG A 174 17.24 -37.48 -2.68
N ARG A 175 16.15 -36.80 -3.08
CA ARG A 175 16.19 -35.42 -3.63
C ARG A 175 16.73 -34.35 -2.67
N ARG A 176 16.86 -34.67 -1.37
CA ARG A 176 17.44 -33.78 -0.35
C ARG A 176 18.95 -33.84 -0.29
N LEU A 177 19.53 -34.93 -0.79
CA LEU A 177 20.96 -35.17 -0.72
C LEU A 177 21.62 -34.51 -1.93
N THR A 178 22.51 -33.56 -1.67
CA THR A 178 23.30 -32.92 -2.72
C THR A 178 24.56 -33.71 -3.04
N GLY A 179 25.07 -34.48 -2.07
CA GLY A 179 26.35 -35.21 -2.20
C GLY A 179 27.56 -34.31 -2.36
N LEU A 180 27.42 -33.01 -2.07
CA LEU A 180 28.46 -32.00 -2.23
C LEU A 180 28.66 -31.28 -0.90
N ILE A 181 29.88 -31.36 -0.39
CA ILE A 181 30.36 -30.57 0.74
C ILE A 181 31.30 -29.47 0.25
N SER A 182 31.40 -28.39 1.00
CA SER A 182 32.33 -27.32 0.68
C SER A 182 33.80 -27.76 0.79
N PRO A 183 34.73 -27.08 0.11
CA PRO A 183 36.17 -27.23 0.35
C PRO A 183 36.57 -27.13 1.83
N TRP A 184 35.89 -26.28 2.61
CA TRP A 184 36.11 -26.19 4.05
C TRP A 184 35.73 -27.49 4.74
N ALA A 185 34.52 -28.02 4.48
CA ALA A 185 34.05 -29.26 5.09
C ALA A 185 34.87 -30.47 4.64
N ALA A 186 35.32 -30.50 3.38
CA ALA A 186 36.22 -31.53 2.87
C ALA A 186 37.55 -31.56 3.64
N LYS A 187 38.20 -30.39 3.83
CA LYS A 187 39.41 -30.28 4.65
C LYS A 187 39.17 -30.76 6.09
N ARG A 188 38.06 -30.38 6.71
CA ARG A 188 37.70 -30.84 8.07
C ARG A 188 37.46 -32.34 8.13
N LEU A 189 36.86 -32.93 7.10
CA LEU A 189 36.64 -34.37 7.01
C LEU A 189 37.96 -35.14 6.92
N ASP A 190 38.93 -34.64 6.16
CA ASP A 190 40.27 -35.23 6.06
C ASP A 190 41.04 -35.13 7.38
N GLU A 191 40.95 -33.99 8.08
CA GLU A 191 41.59 -33.77 9.39
C GLU A 191 41.09 -34.73 10.47
N VAL A 192 39.83 -35.16 10.40
CA VAL A 192 39.24 -36.15 11.33
C VAL A 192 39.34 -37.59 10.79
N GLY A 193 40.07 -37.83 9.71
CA GLY A 193 40.28 -39.16 9.14
C GLY A 193 39.01 -39.79 8.55
N GLY A 194 38.05 -38.98 8.10
CA GLY A 194 36.78 -39.44 7.54
C GLY A 194 35.72 -39.80 8.59
N ASP A 195 35.99 -39.62 9.89
CA ASP A 195 35.03 -39.91 10.96
C ASP A 195 33.95 -38.81 11.07
N ILE A 196 32.83 -39.02 10.38
CA ILE A 196 31.68 -38.09 10.42
C ILE A 196 31.06 -37.96 11.82
N SER A 197 31.33 -38.86 12.78
CA SER A 197 30.83 -38.73 14.15
C SER A 197 31.45 -37.56 14.91
N LYS A 198 32.57 -37.01 14.41
CA LYS A 198 33.20 -35.79 14.93
C LYS A 198 32.47 -34.51 14.49
N PHE A 199 31.58 -34.60 13.51
CA PHE A 199 30.73 -33.49 13.11
C PHE A 199 29.53 -33.37 14.06
N SER A 200 29.25 -32.14 14.45
CA SER A 200 28.01 -31.74 15.09
C SER A 200 27.18 -30.86 14.15
N VAL A 201 25.92 -30.68 14.50
CA VAL A 201 24.98 -29.81 13.81
C VAL A 201 24.59 -28.70 14.77
N VAL A 202 24.56 -27.48 14.27
CA VAL A 202 24.08 -26.33 15.04
C VAL A 202 22.84 -25.74 14.38
N LYS A 203 21.79 -25.59 15.19
CA LYS A 203 20.60 -24.84 14.81
C LYS A 203 20.88 -23.35 14.96
N MET A 204 20.58 -22.60 13.92
CA MET A 204 20.83 -21.15 13.87
C MET A 204 19.65 -20.41 13.28
N MET A 205 19.31 -19.26 13.84
CA MET A 205 18.33 -18.37 13.22
C MET A 205 19.01 -17.53 12.13
N PRO A 206 18.44 -17.46 10.91
CA PRO A 206 18.85 -16.49 9.90
C PRO A 206 18.81 -15.08 10.47
N SER A 207 19.72 -14.22 10.02
CA SER A 207 19.85 -12.87 10.56
C SER A 207 20.41 -11.92 9.51
N ARG A 208 19.65 -10.86 9.20
CA ARG A 208 20.12 -9.73 8.39
C ARG A 208 21.30 -9.02 9.06
N LEU A 209 21.21 -8.78 10.37
CA LEU A 209 22.21 -8.04 11.14
C LEU A 209 23.57 -8.74 11.17
N ARG A 210 23.56 -10.07 11.38
CA ARG A 210 24.80 -10.88 11.45
C ARG A 210 25.18 -11.51 10.11
N GLN A 211 24.43 -11.20 9.06
CA GLN A 211 24.56 -11.80 7.72
C GLN A 211 24.62 -13.32 7.76
N ILE A 212 23.70 -13.96 8.51
CA ILE A 212 23.59 -15.41 8.62
C ILE A 212 22.44 -15.84 7.72
N ALA A 213 22.73 -16.59 6.66
CA ALA A 213 21.77 -17.02 5.64
C ALA A 213 20.97 -15.89 4.94
N ILE A 214 21.20 -14.62 5.27
CA ILE A 214 20.58 -13.48 4.60
C ILE A 214 21.67 -12.47 4.28
N ALA A 215 21.79 -12.11 3.01
CA ALA A 215 22.75 -11.13 2.56
C ALA A 215 22.16 -10.23 1.48
N LYS A 216 22.73 -9.04 1.35
CA LYS A 216 22.40 -8.06 0.33
C LYS A 216 23.66 -7.71 -0.43
N THR A 217 23.60 -7.77 -1.75
CA THR A 217 24.67 -7.40 -2.67
C THR A 217 24.18 -6.27 -3.56
N GLU A 218 25.02 -5.27 -3.73
CA GLU A 218 24.77 -4.12 -4.60
C GLU A 218 25.88 -4.06 -5.67
N PRO A 219 25.59 -3.54 -6.87
CA PRO A 219 26.61 -3.30 -7.88
C PRO A 219 27.62 -2.29 -7.37
N GLY A 220 28.90 -2.60 -7.53
CA GLY A 220 29.98 -1.63 -7.36
C GLY A 220 30.20 -0.86 -8.66
N ASP A 221 31.16 0.07 -8.66
CA ASP A 221 31.58 0.73 -9.90
C ASP A 221 32.06 -0.31 -10.92
N GLU A 222 31.79 -0.13 -12.22
CA GLU A 222 32.18 -1.07 -13.29
C GLU A 222 33.67 -1.44 -13.27
N ASN A 223 34.53 -0.53 -12.79
CA ASN A 223 35.97 -0.73 -12.69
C ASN A 223 36.42 -1.49 -11.43
N ASN A 224 35.59 -1.52 -10.39
CA ASN A 224 35.92 -2.07 -9.07
C ASN A 224 35.03 -3.26 -8.67
N GLN A 225 33.98 -3.55 -9.43
CA GLN A 225 33.08 -4.66 -9.13
C GLN A 225 33.71 -5.99 -9.55
N ASP A 226 34.12 -6.74 -8.54
CA ASP A 226 34.70 -8.06 -8.69
C ASP A 226 33.70 -9.15 -8.30
N VAL A 227 33.84 -10.32 -8.91
CA VAL A 227 33.07 -11.54 -8.67
C VAL A 227 33.15 -11.94 -7.19
N SER A 228 34.21 -11.53 -6.49
CA SER A 228 34.41 -11.76 -5.06
C SER A 228 33.28 -11.24 -4.16
N SER A 229 32.51 -10.24 -4.61
CA SER A 229 31.30 -9.77 -3.91
C SER A 229 30.22 -10.85 -3.77
N LEU A 230 30.19 -11.84 -4.68
CA LEU A 230 29.29 -12.98 -4.63
C LEU A 230 29.95 -14.23 -4.06
N VAL A 231 31.17 -14.54 -4.49
CA VAL A 231 31.76 -15.86 -4.24
C VAL A 231 32.81 -15.89 -3.12
N GLY A 232 33.25 -14.72 -2.63
CA GLY A 232 34.31 -14.58 -1.64
C GLY A 232 35.67 -14.29 -2.28
N LYS A 233 36.72 -14.19 -1.47
CA LYS A 233 38.09 -13.95 -1.94
C LYS A 233 39.13 -14.54 -0.99
N VAL A 234 40.37 -14.64 -1.44
CA VAL A 234 41.49 -15.00 -0.56
C VAL A 234 41.78 -13.87 0.43
N ASP A 235 41.99 -14.21 1.70
CA ASP A 235 42.50 -13.30 2.71
C ASP A 235 44.03 -13.30 2.67
N ILE A 236 44.60 -12.19 2.19
CA ILE A 236 46.05 -11.99 2.06
C ILE A 236 46.77 -12.22 3.40
N ARG A 237 46.11 -11.94 4.54
CA ARG A 237 46.69 -12.11 5.89
C ARG A 237 46.88 -13.58 6.26
N GLN A 238 46.09 -14.47 5.68
CA GLN A 238 46.18 -15.91 5.94
C GLN A 238 47.22 -16.61 5.07
N LEU A 239 47.71 -15.95 4.02
CA LEU A 239 48.72 -16.50 3.10
C LEU A 239 50.10 -16.72 3.74
N GLU A 240 50.35 -16.10 4.90
CA GLU A 240 51.54 -16.40 5.70
C GLU A 240 51.51 -17.82 6.30
N ASN A 241 50.30 -18.31 6.61
CA ASN A 241 50.09 -19.58 7.31
C ASN A 241 49.57 -20.70 6.39
N PHE A 242 48.92 -20.34 5.29
CA PHE A 242 48.20 -21.26 4.43
C PHE A 242 48.48 -20.96 2.94
N SER A 243 48.36 -21.98 2.09
CA SER A 243 48.49 -21.78 0.64
C SER A 243 47.27 -21.04 0.07
N GLN A 244 47.41 -20.42 -1.11
CA GLN A 244 46.32 -19.69 -1.78
C GLN A 244 45.09 -20.57 -2.07
N ALA A 245 45.30 -21.86 -2.33
CA ALA A 245 44.22 -22.83 -2.57
C ALA A 245 43.77 -23.56 -1.28
N ASP A 246 44.19 -23.10 -0.10
CA ASP A 246 43.74 -23.65 1.17
C ASP A 246 42.40 -22.99 1.59
N PRO A 247 41.35 -23.77 1.92
CA PRO A 247 40.08 -23.25 2.42
C PRO A 247 40.20 -22.31 3.63
N ASP A 248 41.22 -22.49 4.47
CA ASP A 248 41.47 -21.64 5.64
C ASP A 248 42.10 -20.28 5.30
N ALA A 249 42.65 -20.13 4.08
CA ALA A 249 43.05 -18.84 3.53
C ALA A 249 41.88 -18.07 2.90
N TYR A 250 40.69 -18.67 2.80
CA TYR A 250 39.57 -18.09 2.08
C TYR A 250 38.65 -17.25 2.98
N SER A 251 38.37 -16.02 2.55
CA SER A 251 37.36 -15.14 3.13
C SER A 251 36.00 -15.42 2.48
N TYR A 252 35.17 -16.17 3.21
CA TYR A 252 33.77 -16.52 2.88
C TYR A 252 32.79 -15.35 3.05
N SER A 253 33.14 -14.18 2.52
CA SER A 253 32.38 -12.93 2.66
C SER A 253 31.40 -12.66 1.52
N GLY A 254 31.41 -13.49 0.47
CA GLY A 254 30.56 -13.31 -0.70
C GLY A 254 29.07 -13.58 -0.41
N GLY A 255 28.19 -12.91 -1.16
CA GLY A 255 26.74 -13.06 -1.02
C GLY A 255 26.26 -14.52 -1.10
N LEU A 256 26.79 -15.32 -2.03
CA LEU A 256 26.46 -16.74 -2.16
C LEU A 256 27.02 -17.56 -0.99
N ASN A 257 28.21 -17.23 -0.48
CA ASN A 257 28.77 -17.87 0.72
C ASN A 257 27.83 -17.68 1.93
N ARG A 258 27.37 -16.45 2.14
CA ARG A 258 26.56 -16.11 3.32
C ARG A 258 25.12 -16.60 3.23
N THR A 259 24.68 -17.13 2.09
CA THR A 259 23.27 -17.46 1.81
C THR A 259 23.04 -18.87 1.26
N THR A 260 24.00 -19.80 1.40
CA THR A 260 23.85 -21.19 0.92
C THR A 260 22.54 -21.86 1.33
N GLN A 261 22.01 -21.54 2.51
CA GLN A 261 20.70 -22.03 2.95
C GLN A 261 19.69 -20.89 3.19
N GLY A 262 19.76 -19.75 2.50
CA GLY A 262 18.79 -18.67 2.77
C GLY A 262 18.51 -17.76 1.61
N LEU A 263 18.56 -16.44 1.79
CA LEU A 263 18.08 -15.45 0.81
C LEU A 263 19.17 -14.42 0.48
N LEU A 264 19.56 -14.38 -0.78
CA LEU A 264 20.42 -13.35 -1.36
C LEU A 264 19.56 -12.31 -2.07
N GLU A 265 19.62 -11.05 -1.61
CA GLU A 265 19.07 -9.91 -2.35
C GLU A 265 20.16 -9.29 -3.24
N PHE A 266 19.97 -9.27 -4.56
CA PHE A 266 20.81 -8.54 -5.51
C PHE A 266 20.06 -7.31 -6.02
N VAL A 267 20.42 -6.14 -5.50
CA VAL A 267 19.84 -4.85 -5.89
C VAL A 267 20.39 -4.43 -7.25
N GLU A 268 19.54 -3.98 -8.17
CA GLU A 268 19.94 -3.45 -9.47
C GLU A 268 20.92 -4.36 -10.23
N MET A 269 20.64 -5.67 -10.21
CA MET A 269 21.51 -6.74 -10.72
C MET A 269 22.08 -6.47 -12.12
N PHE A 270 21.32 -5.83 -13.01
CA PHE A 270 21.74 -5.59 -14.40
C PHE A 270 22.70 -4.42 -14.59
N LYS A 271 23.00 -3.64 -13.55
CA LYS A 271 24.13 -2.71 -13.57
C LYS A 271 25.48 -3.42 -13.44
N ALA A 272 25.48 -4.65 -12.89
CA ALA A 272 26.70 -5.42 -12.75
C ALA A 272 27.14 -6.01 -14.11
N PRO A 273 28.46 -6.09 -14.38
CA PRO A 273 28.97 -6.76 -15.56
C PRO A 273 28.51 -8.23 -15.62
N ILE A 274 28.20 -8.74 -16.82
CA ILE A 274 27.68 -10.11 -17.00
C ILE A 274 28.58 -11.19 -16.38
N LYS A 275 29.91 -10.97 -16.37
CA LYS A 275 30.88 -11.89 -15.75
C LYS A 275 30.63 -12.11 -14.26
N VAL A 276 30.17 -11.07 -13.55
CA VAL A 276 29.81 -11.13 -12.14
C VAL A 276 28.53 -11.94 -11.94
N LEU A 277 27.66 -12.03 -12.93
CA LEU A 277 26.40 -12.76 -12.82
C LEU A 277 26.54 -14.27 -13.06
N HIS A 278 27.62 -14.74 -13.71
CA HIS A 278 27.79 -16.17 -14.03
C HIS A 278 27.71 -17.12 -12.83
N PRO A 279 28.30 -16.82 -11.65
CA PRO A 279 28.16 -17.68 -10.48
C PRO A 279 26.72 -17.85 -10.01
N LEU A 280 25.82 -16.88 -10.26
CA LEU A 280 24.40 -17.03 -9.92
C LEU A 280 23.72 -18.09 -10.78
N LEU A 281 24.14 -18.24 -12.05
CA LEU A 281 23.58 -19.25 -12.95
C LEU A 281 23.96 -20.65 -12.49
N THR A 282 25.24 -20.88 -12.20
CA THR A 282 25.70 -22.19 -11.71
C THR A 282 25.04 -22.48 -10.36
N ALA A 283 24.94 -21.48 -9.47
CA ALA A 283 24.35 -21.65 -8.14
C ALA A 283 22.87 -22.06 -8.21
N THR A 284 22.11 -21.47 -9.13
CA THR A 284 20.68 -21.78 -9.32
C THR A 284 20.46 -23.07 -10.12
N GLN A 285 21.27 -23.33 -11.15
CA GLN A 285 21.10 -24.48 -12.04
C GLN A 285 21.66 -25.79 -11.46
N GLU A 286 22.91 -25.75 -10.98
CA GLU A 286 23.66 -26.93 -10.52
C GLU A 286 23.61 -27.09 -9.00
N GLY A 287 23.09 -26.10 -8.28
CA GLY A 287 23.10 -26.09 -6.82
C GLY A 287 24.51 -25.94 -6.23
N ASN A 288 25.43 -25.36 -7.00
CA ASN A 288 26.81 -25.10 -6.58
C ASN A 288 27.44 -23.92 -7.33
N TYR A 289 28.53 -23.36 -6.82
CA TYR A 289 29.31 -22.32 -7.50
C TYR A 289 30.79 -22.45 -7.20
N ASN A 290 31.63 -21.90 -8.08
CA ASN A 290 33.08 -21.86 -7.88
C ASN A 290 33.51 -20.56 -7.22
N GLY A 291 34.57 -20.64 -6.41
CA GLY A 291 35.21 -19.47 -5.81
C GLY A 291 36.07 -18.70 -6.82
N THR A 292 36.78 -17.68 -6.32
CA THR A 292 37.75 -16.91 -7.12
C THR A 292 39.03 -17.67 -7.44
N GLU A 293 39.35 -18.71 -6.66
CA GLU A 293 40.55 -19.54 -6.85
C GLU A 293 40.15 -20.95 -7.30
N ASN A 294 41.16 -21.78 -7.62
CA ASN A 294 41.01 -23.20 -7.94
C ASN A 294 40.61 -24.05 -6.72
N PHE A 295 39.45 -23.77 -6.14
CA PHE A 295 38.77 -24.62 -5.18
C PHE A 295 37.83 -25.61 -5.88
N GLY A 296 37.44 -26.66 -5.17
CA GLY A 296 36.23 -27.41 -5.52
C GLY A 296 34.97 -26.54 -5.39
N ALA A 297 33.86 -27.00 -5.97
CA ALA A 297 32.61 -26.26 -5.95
C ALA A 297 32.02 -26.13 -4.53
N PHE A 298 31.44 -24.97 -4.23
CA PHE A 298 30.70 -24.71 -2.99
C PHE A 298 29.22 -25.07 -3.18
N PRO A 299 28.60 -25.82 -2.25
CA PRO A 299 27.16 -26.09 -2.32
C PRO A 299 26.32 -24.81 -2.15
N TYR A 300 25.21 -24.75 -2.88
CA TYR A 300 24.21 -23.69 -2.79
C TYR A 300 22.78 -24.22 -2.92
N GLN A 301 21.94 -23.93 -1.92
CA GLN A 301 20.51 -24.28 -1.88
C GLN A 301 19.65 -23.06 -1.49
N GLY A 302 20.21 -21.86 -1.61
CA GLY A 302 19.57 -20.61 -1.28
C GLY A 302 18.61 -20.13 -2.37
N ILE A 303 17.99 -19.00 -2.11
CA ILE A 303 17.12 -18.26 -3.01
C ILE A 303 17.86 -17.00 -3.43
N VAL A 304 17.88 -16.74 -4.74
CA VAL A 304 18.36 -15.47 -5.29
C VAL A 304 17.15 -14.62 -5.65
N LEU A 305 17.05 -13.46 -5.00
CA LEU A 305 16.06 -12.43 -5.25
C LEU A 305 16.77 -11.23 -5.88
N ALA A 306 16.38 -10.85 -7.09
CA ALA A 306 16.87 -9.67 -7.77
C ALA A 306 15.75 -8.66 -7.99
N HIS A 307 16.09 -7.38 -8.09
CA HIS A 307 15.14 -6.36 -8.52
C HIS A 307 15.84 -5.22 -9.24
N SER A 308 15.18 -4.61 -10.23
CA SER A 308 15.74 -3.49 -10.96
C SER A 308 14.64 -2.64 -11.60
N ASN A 309 15.01 -1.58 -12.33
CA ASN A 309 14.05 -0.76 -13.08
C ASN A 309 13.78 -1.32 -14.49
N GLU A 310 12.74 -0.77 -15.14
CA GLU A 310 12.32 -1.21 -16.47
C GLU A 310 13.33 -0.90 -17.57
N SER A 311 13.99 0.26 -17.51
CA SER A 311 15.02 0.63 -18.50
C SER A 311 16.19 -0.35 -18.53
N GLU A 312 16.67 -0.78 -17.36
CA GLU A 312 17.75 -1.77 -17.23
C GLU A 312 17.32 -3.12 -17.74
N TRP A 313 16.10 -3.55 -17.40
CA TRP A 313 15.55 -4.81 -17.90
C TRP A 313 15.44 -4.83 -19.43
N LEU A 314 14.92 -3.75 -20.04
CA LEU A 314 14.79 -3.66 -21.49
C LEU A 314 16.17 -3.69 -22.18
N GLN A 315 17.14 -2.95 -21.65
CA GLN A 315 18.52 -2.98 -22.17
C GLN A 315 19.13 -4.38 -22.05
N PHE A 316 18.95 -5.03 -20.91
CA PHE A 316 19.46 -6.38 -20.67
C PHE A 316 18.80 -7.42 -21.58
N LYS A 317 17.46 -7.37 -21.73
CA LYS A 317 16.67 -8.29 -22.56
C LYS A 317 16.98 -8.15 -24.05
N ASN A 318 17.24 -6.94 -24.53
CA ASN A 318 17.52 -6.69 -25.94
C ASN A 318 18.94 -7.15 -26.36
N ASN A 319 19.82 -7.45 -25.41
CA ASN A 319 21.17 -7.93 -25.69
C ASN A 319 21.18 -9.46 -25.87
N LYS A 320 21.46 -9.92 -27.09
CA LYS A 320 21.49 -11.36 -27.43
C LYS A 320 22.51 -12.18 -26.64
N ASN A 321 23.59 -11.55 -26.15
CA ASN A 321 24.58 -12.25 -25.32
C ASN A 321 24.01 -12.69 -23.96
N ASN A 322 22.85 -12.16 -23.57
CA ASN A 322 22.20 -12.40 -22.29
C ASN A 322 21.07 -13.44 -22.39
N GLU A 323 20.83 -14.03 -23.56
CA GLU A 323 19.71 -14.95 -23.79
C GLU A 323 19.70 -16.13 -22.79
N ALA A 324 20.86 -16.71 -22.51
CA ALA A 324 21.00 -17.78 -21.52
C ALA A 324 20.63 -17.38 -20.08
N PHE A 325 20.72 -16.08 -19.74
CA PHE A 325 20.28 -15.57 -18.44
C PHE A 325 18.76 -15.39 -18.36
N LEU A 326 18.09 -15.08 -19.48
CA LEU A 326 16.66 -14.79 -19.49
C LEU A 326 15.83 -16.02 -19.09
N ASP A 327 16.21 -17.21 -19.54
CA ASP A 327 15.54 -18.47 -19.19
C ASP A 327 15.65 -18.83 -17.70
N ARG A 328 16.62 -18.22 -17.01
CA ARG A 328 16.93 -18.47 -15.59
C ARG A 328 16.31 -17.44 -14.65
N ILE A 329 15.48 -16.54 -15.17
CA ILE A 329 14.88 -15.47 -14.41
C ILE A 329 13.36 -15.60 -14.46
N LEU A 330 12.73 -15.71 -13.29
CA LEU A 330 11.29 -15.57 -13.16
C LEU A 330 10.94 -14.10 -12.94
N VAL A 331 10.38 -13.45 -13.95
CA VAL A 331 9.98 -12.03 -13.88
C VAL A 331 8.62 -11.90 -13.20
N VAL A 332 8.58 -11.20 -12.06
CA VAL A 332 7.34 -10.76 -11.41
C VAL A 332 7.25 -9.24 -11.52
N LYS A 333 6.23 -8.76 -12.23
CA LYS A 333 5.94 -7.33 -12.32
C LYS A 333 5.33 -6.81 -11.02
N VAL A 334 5.77 -5.63 -10.60
CA VAL A 334 5.35 -4.92 -9.40
C VAL A 334 4.94 -3.50 -9.83
N PRO A 335 3.74 -3.33 -10.43
CA PRO A 335 3.25 -2.03 -10.86
C PRO A 335 2.87 -1.17 -9.65
N TYR A 336 2.67 0.13 -9.87
CA TYR A 336 2.04 0.99 -8.88
C TYR A 336 0.58 0.59 -8.61
N CYS A 337 0.05 1.01 -7.47
CA CYS A 337 -1.37 0.83 -7.19
C CYS A 337 -2.22 1.65 -8.17
N LEU A 338 -3.24 1.00 -8.73
CA LEU A 338 -4.17 1.58 -9.71
C LEU A 338 -5.56 1.86 -9.12
N ARG A 339 -5.71 1.72 -7.80
CA ARG A 339 -6.97 1.91 -7.09
C ARG A 339 -6.83 3.00 -6.06
N VAL A 340 -7.79 3.92 -6.05
CA VAL A 340 -7.75 5.13 -5.21
C VAL A 340 -7.84 4.76 -3.73
N THR A 341 -8.72 3.82 -3.38
CA THR A 341 -8.90 3.40 -1.99
C THR A 341 -7.63 2.76 -1.42
N GLU A 342 -6.98 1.86 -2.15
CA GLU A 342 -5.73 1.22 -1.71
C GLU A 342 -4.54 2.19 -1.72
N GLU A 343 -4.46 3.13 -2.68
CA GLU A 343 -3.44 4.19 -2.67
C GLU A 343 -3.60 5.12 -1.44
N ARG A 344 -4.83 5.45 -1.05
CA ARG A 344 -5.12 6.20 0.17
C ARG A 344 -4.59 5.48 1.41
N GLN A 345 -4.76 4.16 1.49
CA GLN A 345 -4.25 3.33 2.60
C GLN A 345 -2.71 3.32 2.65
N ILE A 346 -2.03 3.40 1.49
CA ILE A 346 -0.57 3.57 1.46
C ILE A 346 -0.18 4.88 2.15
N TYR A 347 -0.87 5.98 1.88
CA TYR A 347 -0.58 7.27 2.53
C TYR A 347 -0.95 7.30 4.01
N GLU A 348 -2.07 6.67 4.40
CA GLU A 348 -2.43 6.51 5.81
C GLU A 348 -1.37 5.73 6.59
N LYS A 349 -0.85 4.64 6.00
CA LYS A 349 0.26 3.88 6.60
C LYS A 349 1.49 4.76 6.79
N LEU A 350 1.90 5.49 5.75
CA LEU A 350 3.07 6.38 5.82
C LEU A 350 2.90 7.49 6.87
N LEU A 351 1.71 8.09 6.95
CA LEU A 351 1.43 9.11 7.97
C LEU A 351 1.50 8.53 9.38
N ARG A 352 0.92 7.35 9.61
CA ARG A 352 0.94 6.66 10.91
C ARG A 352 2.36 6.34 11.39
N GLU A 353 3.28 6.10 10.46
CA GLU A 353 4.70 5.83 10.74
C GLU A 353 5.53 7.13 10.92
N SER A 354 4.91 8.30 10.78
CA SER A 354 5.57 9.61 10.86
C SER A 354 5.11 10.45 12.06
N GLU A 355 5.87 11.49 12.39
CA GLU A 355 5.46 12.48 13.40
C GLU A 355 4.23 13.30 12.96
N LEU A 356 3.87 13.26 11.66
CA LEU A 356 2.71 13.94 11.12
C LEU A 356 1.38 13.27 11.52
N ALA A 357 1.39 12.04 12.03
CA ALA A 357 0.19 11.29 12.41
C ALA A 357 -0.77 12.03 13.35
N LYS A 358 -0.24 12.89 14.22
CA LYS A 358 -1.02 13.65 15.22
C LYS A 358 -1.47 15.03 14.74
N ASN A 359 -0.97 15.47 13.58
CA ASN A 359 -1.26 16.79 13.06
C ASN A 359 -2.60 16.80 12.31
N PRO A 360 -3.35 17.92 12.32
CA PRO A 360 -4.63 18.00 11.61
C PRO A 360 -4.46 17.75 10.11
N CYS A 361 -5.21 16.77 9.60
CA CYS A 361 -5.32 16.45 8.19
C CYS A 361 -6.79 16.61 7.81
N ALA A 362 -7.08 17.63 6.99
CA ALA A 362 -8.44 17.87 6.56
C ALA A 362 -8.98 16.68 5.74
N PRO A 363 -10.31 16.48 5.72
CA PRO A 363 -10.97 15.57 4.79
C PRO A 363 -10.53 15.78 3.34
N GLU A 364 -10.67 14.74 2.51
CA GLU A 364 -10.29 14.71 1.09
C GLU A 364 -8.79 14.94 0.77
N VAL A 365 -7.90 15.27 1.71
CA VAL A 365 -6.47 15.49 1.41
C VAL A 365 -5.84 14.22 0.81
N LEU A 366 -5.94 13.10 1.51
CA LEU A 366 -5.34 11.84 1.06
C LEU A 366 -6.03 11.31 -0.20
N GLU A 367 -7.35 11.49 -0.28
CA GLU A 367 -8.14 11.04 -1.43
C GLU A 367 -7.85 11.86 -2.68
N THR A 368 -7.74 13.18 -2.57
CA THR A 368 -7.34 14.07 -3.67
C THR A 368 -5.95 13.73 -4.19
N LEU A 369 -4.98 13.49 -3.30
CA LEU A 369 -3.65 13.05 -3.69
C LEU A 369 -3.68 11.69 -4.39
N SER A 370 -4.46 10.74 -3.86
CA SER A 370 -4.61 9.39 -4.41
C SER A 370 -5.24 9.40 -5.80
N ARG A 371 -6.29 10.21 -6.00
CA ARG A 371 -6.95 10.41 -7.30
C ARG A 371 -5.96 10.97 -8.32
N PHE A 372 -5.17 11.97 -7.96
CA PHE A 372 -4.11 12.48 -8.83
C PHE A 372 -3.09 11.41 -9.19
N THR A 373 -2.51 10.73 -8.19
CA THR A 373 -1.42 9.78 -8.45
C THR A 373 -1.90 8.58 -9.25
N VAL A 374 -3.10 8.05 -8.97
CA VAL A 374 -3.67 6.93 -9.72
C VAL A 374 -3.98 7.35 -11.15
N SER A 375 -4.56 8.52 -11.38
CA SER A 375 -4.87 8.97 -12.74
C SER A 375 -3.62 9.09 -13.62
N THR A 376 -2.47 9.48 -13.05
CA THR A 376 -1.20 9.54 -13.79
C THR A 376 -0.62 8.17 -14.19
N ARG A 377 -1.12 7.08 -13.60
CA ARG A 377 -0.63 5.70 -13.80
C ARG A 377 -1.52 4.88 -14.75
N LEU A 378 -2.71 5.39 -15.06
CA LEU A 378 -3.68 4.74 -15.93
C LEU A 378 -3.41 5.09 -17.39
N ALA A 379 -3.52 4.08 -18.26
CA ALA A 379 -3.43 4.32 -19.69
C ALA A 379 -4.70 5.04 -20.21
N PRO A 380 -4.58 6.00 -21.14
CA PRO A 380 -5.74 6.63 -21.76
C PRO A 380 -6.58 5.61 -22.53
N HIS A 381 -7.88 5.85 -22.63
CA HIS A 381 -8.81 5.01 -23.37
C HIS A 381 -9.64 5.86 -24.33
N GLU A 382 -9.83 5.41 -25.57
CA GLU A 382 -10.47 6.21 -26.62
C GLU A 382 -11.92 6.62 -26.29
N ASN A 383 -12.64 5.74 -25.59
CA ASN A 383 -14.09 5.91 -25.36
C ASN A 383 -14.46 6.34 -23.94
N SER A 384 -13.49 6.58 -23.06
CA SER A 384 -13.76 6.82 -21.63
C SER A 384 -12.77 7.82 -21.04
N SER A 385 -13.27 8.75 -20.22
CA SER A 385 -12.39 9.67 -19.50
C SER A 385 -11.49 8.92 -18.51
N LEU A 386 -10.30 9.46 -18.23
CA LEU A 386 -9.39 8.91 -17.21
C LEU A 386 -10.07 8.85 -15.84
N TYR A 387 -10.90 9.85 -15.52
CA TYR A 387 -11.64 9.91 -14.27
C TYR A 387 -12.68 8.78 -14.15
N THR A 388 -13.47 8.53 -15.21
CA THR A 388 -14.39 7.38 -15.28
C THR A 388 -13.63 6.07 -15.09
N LYS A 389 -12.52 5.88 -15.82
CA LYS A 389 -11.69 4.67 -15.73
C LYS A 389 -11.18 4.45 -14.30
N MET A 390 -10.64 5.48 -13.65
CA MET A 390 -10.14 5.44 -12.28
C MET A 390 -11.20 4.95 -11.28
N ARG A 391 -12.42 5.49 -11.36
CA ARG A 391 -13.54 5.09 -10.49
C ARG A 391 -13.98 3.64 -10.72
N VAL A 392 -13.98 3.18 -11.98
CA VAL A 392 -14.25 1.76 -12.30
C VAL A 392 -13.18 0.85 -11.70
N TYR A 393 -11.90 1.22 -11.76
CA TYR A 393 -10.82 0.45 -11.13
C TYR A 393 -10.99 0.35 -9.62
N ASP A 394 -11.54 1.40 -8.99
CA ASP A 394 -11.85 1.41 -7.56
C ASP A 394 -13.15 0.65 -7.20
N GLY A 395 -13.82 0.03 -8.18
CA GLY A 395 -15.01 -0.81 -7.98
C GLY A 395 -16.33 -0.04 -7.89
N GLU A 396 -16.36 1.21 -8.34
CA GLU A 396 -17.60 1.99 -8.39
C GLU A 396 -18.51 1.56 -9.54
N ASN A 397 -19.84 1.57 -9.29
CA ASN A 397 -20.83 1.33 -10.33
C ASN A 397 -21.16 2.63 -11.05
N LEU A 398 -20.73 2.76 -12.31
CA LEU A 398 -20.96 3.96 -13.12
C LEU A 398 -22.00 3.78 -14.22
N LYS A 399 -22.72 2.66 -14.28
CA LYS A 399 -23.66 2.41 -15.40
C LYS A 399 -24.75 3.47 -15.52
N ASP A 400 -25.20 4.03 -14.39
CA ASP A 400 -26.24 5.06 -14.35
C ASP A 400 -25.69 6.48 -14.58
N VAL A 401 -24.38 6.68 -14.39
CA VAL A 401 -23.71 8.00 -14.48
C VAL A 401 -23.04 8.18 -15.85
N ASP A 402 -22.39 7.13 -16.35
CA ASP A 402 -21.68 7.12 -17.63
C ASP A 402 -21.97 5.79 -18.36
N PRO A 403 -22.96 5.76 -19.27
CA PRO A 403 -23.29 4.57 -20.06
C PRO A 403 -22.15 4.05 -20.94
N LYS A 404 -21.10 4.85 -21.19
CA LYS A 404 -19.92 4.44 -21.95
C LYS A 404 -18.87 3.73 -21.10
N ALA A 405 -19.03 3.72 -19.78
CA ALA A 405 -18.11 3.06 -18.87
C ALA A 405 -18.02 1.55 -19.17
N LYS A 406 -16.79 1.07 -19.37
CA LYS A 406 -16.47 -0.35 -19.57
C LYS A 406 -16.22 -1.07 -18.26
N SER A 407 -16.19 -2.40 -18.30
CA SER A 407 -15.83 -3.22 -17.15
C SER A 407 -14.33 -3.12 -16.83
N VAL A 408 -13.94 -3.48 -15.60
CA VAL A 408 -12.52 -3.51 -15.17
C VAL A 408 -11.68 -4.41 -16.10
N GLN A 409 -12.22 -5.57 -16.50
CA GLN A 409 -11.50 -6.50 -17.37
C GLN A 409 -11.24 -5.91 -18.76
N GLU A 410 -12.25 -5.30 -19.38
CA GLU A 410 -12.10 -4.68 -20.70
C GLU A 410 -11.05 -3.55 -20.68
N TYR A 411 -11.03 -2.73 -19.62
CA TYR A 411 -10.01 -1.70 -19.49
C TYR A 411 -8.60 -2.26 -19.31
N ARG A 412 -8.43 -3.34 -18.54
CA ARG A 412 -7.14 -4.02 -18.37
C ARG A 412 -6.66 -4.63 -19.68
N ASP A 413 -7.57 -5.25 -20.43
CA ASP A 413 -7.25 -5.86 -21.73
C ASP A 413 -6.83 -4.78 -22.75
N ALA A 414 -7.48 -3.61 -22.75
CA ALA A 414 -7.13 -2.48 -23.61
C ALA A 414 -5.82 -1.79 -23.21
N ALA A 415 -5.53 -1.67 -21.91
CA ALA A 415 -4.32 -1.01 -21.39
C ALA A 415 -3.06 -1.88 -21.52
N GLY A 416 -3.23 -3.21 -21.55
CA GLY A 416 -2.13 -4.16 -21.68
C GLY A 416 -1.38 -4.41 -20.37
N VAL A 417 -0.26 -5.15 -20.51
CA VAL A 417 0.49 -5.72 -19.36
C VAL A 417 1.42 -4.74 -18.65
N ASP A 418 1.54 -3.51 -19.15
CA ASP A 418 2.46 -2.47 -18.65
C ASP A 418 1.71 -1.32 -17.95
N GLU A 419 0.39 -1.42 -17.80
CA GLU A 419 -0.38 -0.43 -17.04
C GLU A 419 0.08 -0.37 -15.58
N GLY A 420 0.28 0.86 -15.07
CA GLY A 420 0.84 1.09 -13.74
C GLY A 420 2.37 0.97 -13.64
N MET A 421 3.08 0.71 -14.74
CA MET A 421 4.55 0.75 -14.78
C MET A 421 5.11 2.17 -14.96
N THR A 422 4.26 3.13 -15.32
CA THR A 422 4.60 4.55 -15.49
C THR A 422 3.70 5.45 -14.63
N GLY A 423 4.00 6.75 -14.59
CA GLY A 423 3.26 7.73 -13.81
C GLY A 423 3.98 8.18 -12.54
N VAL A 424 3.26 8.90 -11.69
CA VAL A 424 3.80 9.53 -10.50
C VAL A 424 4.12 8.51 -9.41
N SER A 425 5.37 8.55 -8.93
CA SER A 425 5.84 7.66 -7.87
C SER A 425 5.21 7.99 -6.51
N THR A 426 5.07 6.99 -5.66
CA THR A 426 4.72 7.16 -4.24
C THR A 426 5.72 8.06 -3.49
N ARG A 427 6.99 8.09 -3.90
CA ARG A 427 8.00 8.99 -3.31
C ARG A 427 7.70 10.46 -3.61
N PHE A 428 7.28 10.77 -4.85
CA PHE A 428 6.84 12.11 -5.21
C PHE A 428 5.61 12.51 -4.40
N ALA A 429 4.61 11.63 -4.33
CA ALA A 429 3.38 11.88 -3.57
C ALA A 429 3.67 12.16 -2.08
N PHE A 430 4.58 11.39 -1.47
CA PHE A 430 4.99 11.59 -0.09
C PHE A 430 5.70 12.94 0.12
N LYS A 431 6.56 13.35 -0.82
CA LYS A 431 7.22 14.66 -0.77
C LYS A 431 6.20 15.79 -0.84
N VAL A 432 5.23 15.70 -1.76
CA VAL A 432 4.13 16.67 -1.87
C VAL A 432 3.30 16.72 -0.59
N LEU A 433 2.95 15.57 -0.02
CA LEU A 433 2.20 15.50 1.23
C LEU A 433 2.97 16.14 2.39
N SER A 434 4.26 15.82 2.54
CA SER A 434 5.13 16.41 3.56
C SER A 434 5.29 17.92 3.39
N GLU A 435 5.46 18.41 2.16
CA GLU A 435 5.50 19.85 1.86
C GLU A 435 4.15 20.51 2.21
N THR A 436 3.03 19.82 1.98
CA THR A 436 1.67 20.29 2.32
C THR A 436 1.48 20.50 3.82
N PHE A 437 1.86 19.53 4.63
CA PHE A 437 1.79 19.67 6.09
C PHE A 437 2.63 20.84 6.63
N ASN A 438 3.76 21.16 5.97
CA ASN A 438 4.72 22.15 6.43
C ASN A 438 4.64 23.50 5.69
N TYR A 439 3.58 23.72 4.91
CA TYR A 439 3.46 24.93 4.09
C TYR A 439 3.04 26.18 4.89
N ASP A 440 2.15 26.04 5.88
CA ASP A 440 1.80 27.18 6.76
C ASP A 440 2.89 27.37 7.82
N THR A 441 3.39 28.59 7.95
CA THR A 441 4.44 28.92 8.93
C THR A 441 3.94 28.94 10.37
N LYS A 442 2.62 28.92 10.58
CA LYS A 442 1.98 29.04 11.90
C LYS A 442 1.38 27.73 12.42
N GLU A 443 1.13 26.75 11.55
CA GLU A 443 0.60 25.45 11.95
C GLU A 443 1.11 24.34 11.01
N VAL A 444 1.35 23.16 11.57
CA VAL A 444 1.63 21.95 10.79
C VAL A 444 0.28 21.26 10.55
N ALA A 445 -0.26 21.42 9.34
CA ALA A 445 -1.56 20.88 8.97
C ALA A 445 -1.69 20.77 7.45
N ALA A 446 -2.49 19.82 6.97
CA ALA A 446 -2.74 19.63 5.54
C ALA A 446 -4.18 19.90 5.18
N ASP A 447 -4.39 20.60 4.06
CA ASP A 447 -5.69 20.86 3.45
C ASP A 447 -5.64 20.75 1.91
N PRO A 448 -6.77 20.42 1.26
CA PRO A 448 -6.78 20.16 -0.19
C PRO A 448 -6.39 21.37 -1.05
N VAL A 449 -6.63 22.60 -0.58
CA VAL A 449 -6.26 23.82 -1.33
C VAL A 449 -4.74 23.99 -1.36
N HIS A 450 -4.07 23.87 -0.21
CA HIS A 450 -2.62 23.84 -0.17
C HIS A 450 -2.03 22.66 -0.93
N LEU A 451 -2.64 21.47 -0.81
CA LEU A 451 -2.22 20.28 -1.54
C LEU A 451 -2.20 20.54 -3.05
N MET A 452 -3.31 21.03 -3.62
CA MET A 452 -3.40 21.33 -5.06
C MET A 452 -2.38 22.38 -5.48
N TYR A 453 -2.20 23.44 -4.69
CA TYR A 453 -1.19 24.46 -4.98
C TYR A 453 0.24 23.89 -5.01
N ILE A 454 0.62 23.11 -4.00
CA ILE A 454 1.94 22.50 -3.90
C ILE A 454 2.16 21.47 -4.99
N LEU A 455 1.12 20.71 -5.33
CA LEU A 455 1.14 19.77 -6.43
C LEU A 455 1.41 20.46 -7.77
N GLU A 456 0.74 21.58 -8.07
CA GLU A 456 1.03 22.39 -9.26
C GLU A 456 2.50 22.88 -9.29
N GLN A 457 3.04 23.33 -8.14
CA GLN A 457 4.43 23.77 -8.04
C GLN A 457 5.41 22.60 -8.22
N ALA A 458 5.11 21.45 -7.63
CA ALA A 458 5.95 20.26 -7.69
C ALA A 458 6.04 19.73 -9.13
N ILE A 459 4.91 19.67 -9.85
CA ILE A 459 4.88 19.24 -11.26
C ILE A 459 5.78 20.13 -12.13
N ARG A 460 5.69 21.46 -11.96
CA ARG A 460 6.55 22.42 -12.71
C ARG A 460 8.03 22.27 -12.39
N ARG A 461 8.38 21.86 -11.17
CA ARG A 461 9.77 21.63 -10.74
C ARG A 461 10.35 20.33 -11.29
N GLU A 462 9.53 19.30 -11.49
CA GLU A 462 9.95 18.01 -12.06
C GLU A 462 10.29 18.10 -13.56
N GLN A 463 9.92 19.21 -14.24
CA GLN A 463 10.24 19.44 -15.66
C GLN A 463 9.81 18.28 -16.57
N TYR A 464 8.57 17.81 -16.40
CA TYR A 464 7.98 16.80 -17.28
C TYR A 464 7.95 17.27 -18.75
N PRO A 465 7.82 16.34 -19.72
CA PRO A 465 7.48 16.73 -21.09
C PRO A 465 6.28 17.66 -21.11
N LYS A 466 6.31 18.71 -21.95
CA LYS A 466 5.30 19.78 -21.96
C LYS A 466 3.86 19.27 -22.04
N GLU A 467 3.64 18.19 -22.79
CA GLU A 467 2.33 17.54 -22.94
C GLU A 467 1.88 16.88 -21.64
N THR A 468 2.76 16.12 -20.97
CA THR A 468 2.49 15.50 -19.66
C THR A 468 2.27 16.53 -18.57
N GLU A 469 3.10 17.59 -18.52
CA GLU A 469 2.92 18.69 -17.58
C GLU A 469 1.55 19.36 -17.77
N ALA A 470 1.20 19.69 -19.02
CA ALA A 470 -0.09 20.31 -19.32
C ALA A 470 -1.26 19.39 -18.94
N ALA A 471 -1.18 18.09 -19.23
CA ALA A 471 -2.22 17.12 -18.87
C ALA A 471 -2.40 16.98 -17.35
N TYR A 472 -1.32 16.95 -16.57
CA TYR A 472 -1.40 16.89 -15.10
C TYR A 472 -1.97 18.16 -14.50
N LEU A 473 -1.54 19.33 -14.98
CA LEU A 473 -2.07 20.62 -14.53
C LEU A 473 -3.54 20.80 -14.91
N ASP A 474 -3.94 20.34 -16.10
CA ASP A 474 -5.34 20.32 -16.50
C ASP A 474 -6.16 19.44 -15.55
N PHE A 475 -5.75 18.19 -15.30
CA PHE A 475 -6.47 17.28 -14.40
C PHE A 475 -6.66 17.85 -12.98
N ILE A 476 -5.66 18.57 -12.45
CA ILE A 476 -5.80 19.24 -11.15
C ILE A 476 -6.89 20.31 -11.18
N ARG A 477 -6.99 21.08 -12.26
CA ARG A 477 -7.93 22.20 -12.39
C ARG A 477 -9.32 21.77 -12.81
N SER A 478 -9.43 20.94 -13.83
CA SER A 478 -10.68 20.53 -14.45
C SER A 478 -11.41 19.47 -13.63
N GLU A 479 -10.68 18.49 -13.07
CA GLU A 479 -11.28 17.39 -12.31
C GLU A 479 -11.17 17.60 -10.80
N LEU A 480 -9.96 17.74 -10.25
CA LEU A 480 -9.78 17.74 -8.79
C LEU A 480 -10.36 19.00 -8.14
N ALA A 481 -10.02 20.19 -8.64
CA ALA A 481 -10.50 21.45 -8.07
C ALA A 481 -12.02 21.62 -8.24
N SER A 482 -12.57 21.28 -9.41
CA SER A 482 -14.01 21.35 -9.67
C SER A 482 -14.80 20.47 -8.71
N ARG A 483 -14.42 19.20 -8.58
CA ARG A 483 -15.11 18.24 -7.70
C ARG A 483 -14.91 18.55 -6.22
N TYR A 484 -13.73 19.05 -5.85
CA TYR A 484 -13.51 19.51 -4.48
C TYR A 484 -14.37 20.73 -4.16
N ALA A 485 -14.62 21.63 -5.13
CA ALA A 485 -15.52 22.76 -4.94
C ALA A 485 -16.97 22.30 -4.67
N GLU A 486 -17.46 21.29 -5.38
CA GLU A 486 -18.75 20.67 -5.12
C GLU A 486 -18.79 20.05 -3.71
N PHE A 487 -17.79 19.24 -3.36
CA PHE A 487 -17.68 18.59 -2.05
C PHE A 487 -17.67 19.61 -0.89
N ILE A 488 -16.77 20.60 -0.94
CA ILE A 488 -16.64 21.60 0.13
C ILE A 488 -17.88 22.50 0.19
N GLY A 489 -18.54 22.76 -0.95
CA GLY A 489 -19.81 23.47 -1.00
C GLY A 489 -20.88 22.72 -0.20
N HIS A 490 -21.07 21.44 -0.46
CA HIS A 490 -21.98 20.59 0.32
C HIS A 490 -21.60 20.52 1.80
N GLU A 491 -20.31 20.44 2.10
CA GLU A 491 -19.85 20.35 3.48
C GLU A 491 -20.10 21.64 4.27
N ILE A 492 -19.80 22.79 3.68
CA ILE A 492 -20.09 24.12 4.24
C ILE A 492 -21.59 24.28 4.45
N GLN A 493 -22.41 23.95 3.44
CA GLN A 493 -23.87 24.02 3.53
C GLN A 493 -24.40 23.13 4.66
N LYS A 494 -23.90 21.90 4.80
CA LYS A 494 -24.30 20.98 5.86
C LYS A 494 -23.88 21.49 7.24
N ALA A 495 -22.64 21.96 7.39
CA ALA A 495 -22.17 22.52 8.66
C ALA A 495 -22.96 23.78 9.06
N TYR A 496 -23.42 24.54 8.06
CA TYR A 496 -24.28 25.69 8.26
C TYR A 496 -25.73 25.34 8.61
N LEU A 497 -26.35 24.38 7.93
CA LEU A 497 -27.74 23.97 8.20
C LEU A 497 -27.93 23.49 9.64
N GLU A 498 -26.96 22.74 10.14
CA GLU A 498 -27.04 22.20 11.48
C GLU A 498 -26.93 23.30 12.56
N SER A 499 -26.38 24.49 12.25
CA SER A 499 -26.37 25.66 13.15
C SER A 499 -27.69 26.44 13.16
N TYR A 500 -28.61 26.14 12.23
CA TYR A 500 -29.81 26.91 11.98
C TYR A 500 -31.10 26.13 12.23
N SER A 501 -31.21 25.49 13.40
CA SER A 501 -32.51 24.97 13.86
C SER A 501 -33.61 26.05 13.86
N GLU A 502 -33.26 27.29 14.22
CA GLU A 502 -34.18 28.43 14.27
C GLU A 502 -34.56 29.00 12.90
N TYR A 503 -33.65 29.04 11.92
CA TYR A 503 -33.99 29.53 10.57
C TYR A 503 -34.75 28.50 9.75
N GLY A 504 -34.38 27.21 9.87
CA GLY A 504 -35.20 26.11 9.36
C GLY A 504 -36.60 26.17 9.97
N GLN A 505 -36.71 26.47 11.27
CA GLN A 505 -37.99 26.67 11.94
C GLN A 505 -38.74 27.90 11.43
N ASN A 506 -38.07 29.04 11.22
CA ASN A 506 -38.70 30.25 10.68
C ASN A 506 -39.22 30.06 9.25
N LEU A 507 -38.45 29.39 8.38
CA LEU A 507 -38.90 29.03 7.03
C LEU A 507 -40.08 28.07 7.07
N PHE A 508 -40.06 27.10 7.98
CA PHE A 508 -41.14 26.16 8.21
C PHE A 508 -42.42 26.85 8.67
N ASP A 509 -42.33 27.71 9.70
CA ASP A 509 -43.46 28.44 10.25
C ASP A 509 -44.05 29.42 9.23
N ARG A 510 -43.20 30.10 8.46
CA ARG A 510 -43.61 31.01 7.38
C ARG A 510 -44.28 30.25 6.23
N TYR A 511 -43.73 29.11 5.82
CA TYR A 511 -44.34 28.26 4.78
C TYR A 511 -45.74 27.81 5.21
N ILE A 512 -45.91 27.37 6.47
CA ILE A 512 -47.21 26.95 6.99
C ILE A 512 -48.19 28.12 6.99
N ALA A 513 -47.79 29.29 7.48
CA ALA A 513 -48.65 30.47 7.52
C ALA A 513 -49.12 30.89 6.11
N TYR A 514 -48.23 30.86 5.12
CA TYR A 514 -48.56 31.18 3.73
C TYR A 514 -49.46 30.11 3.11
N ALA A 515 -49.17 28.83 3.35
CA ALA A 515 -49.97 27.73 2.84
C ALA A 515 -51.38 27.72 3.43
N ASP A 516 -51.52 28.03 4.72
CA ASP A 516 -52.80 28.12 5.43
C ASP A 516 -53.65 29.27 4.87
N ALA A 517 -53.08 30.49 4.79
CA ALA A 517 -53.76 31.65 4.21
C ALA A 517 -54.17 31.44 2.73
N TRP A 518 -53.31 30.76 1.95
CA TRP A 518 -53.61 30.42 0.56
C TRP A 518 -54.73 29.37 0.41
N LEU A 519 -54.84 28.43 1.36
CA LEU A 519 -55.91 27.44 1.39
C LEU A 519 -57.25 28.05 1.83
N GLU A 520 -57.23 28.98 2.79
CA GLU A 520 -58.42 29.67 3.30
C GLU A 520 -58.91 30.84 2.42
N ASP A 521 -58.19 31.16 1.33
CA ASP A 521 -58.48 32.28 0.44
C ASP A 521 -58.49 33.64 1.17
N GLN A 522 -57.56 33.82 2.11
CA GLN A 522 -57.41 35.03 2.89
C GLN A 522 -56.13 35.77 2.51
N ASP A 523 -56.20 37.10 2.56
CA ASP A 523 -55.01 37.94 2.43
C ASP A 523 -54.13 37.78 3.68
N PHE A 524 -52.85 37.47 3.48
CA PHE A 524 -51.90 37.34 4.58
C PHE A 524 -51.24 38.69 4.86
N LYS A 525 -51.39 39.20 6.08
CA LYS A 525 -50.67 40.40 6.52
C LYS A 525 -49.39 39.98 7.24
N ASP A 526 -48.26 40.32 6.64
CA ASP A 526 -46.95 40.06 7.23
C ASP A 526 -46.78 40.87 8.53
N PRO A 527 -46.53 40.22 9.69
CA PRO A 527 -46.40 40.89 10.98
C PRO A 527 -45.17 41.80 11.09
N ASP A 528 -44.11 41.49 10.35
CA ASP A 528 -42.81 42.16 10.43
C ASP A 528 -42.72 43.34 9.46
N THR A 529 -43.30 43.20 8.26
CA THR A 529 -43.24 44.22 7.21
C THR A 529 -44.54 45.00 7.02
N GLY A 530 -45.66 44.50 7.55
CA GLY A 530 -46.99 45.09 7.38
C GLY A 530 -47.57 44.96 5.97
N GLN A 531 -46.86 44.27 5.06
CA GLN A 531 -47.33 44.05 3.69
C GLN A 531 -48.52 43.07 3.66
N ILE A 532 -49.47 43.35 2.76
CA ILE A 532 -50.61 42.48 2.52
C ILE A 532 -50.31 41.66 1.27
N LEU A 533 -50.16 40.35 1.45
CA LEU A 533 -49.89 39.40 0.39
C LEU A 533 -51.24 38.82 -0.06
N ASN A 534 -51.62 39.13 -1.30
CA ASN A 534 -52.79 38.52 -1.92
C ASN A 534 -52.49 37.07 -2.34
N ARG A 535 -53.54 36.33 -2.69
CA ARG A 535 -53.42 34.92 -3.10
C ARG A 535 -52.41 34.64 -4.22
N GLN A 536 -52.30 35.55 -5.19
CA GLN A 536 -51.37 35.38 -6.33
C GLN A 536 -49.91 35.50 -5.90
N ILE A 537 -49.61 36.44 -5.00
CA ILE A 537 -48.28 36.62 -4.43
C ILE A 537 -47.92 35.43 -3.54
N LEU A 538 -48.84 34.98 -2.68
CA LEU A 538 -48.65 33.79 -1.84
C LEU A 538 -48.36 32.54 -2.68
N ASP A 539 -49.07 32.35 -3.78
CA ASP A 539 -48.81 31.22 -4.69
C ASP A 539 -47.41 31.29 -5.33
N SER A 540 -46.96 32.49 -5.67
CA SER A 540 -45.63 32.71 -6.23
C SER A 540 -44.52 32.42 -5.21
N GLU A 541 -44.69 32.87 -3.97
CA GLU A 541 -43.76 32.63 -2.86
C GLU A 541 -43.69 31.15 -2.49
N LEU A 542 -44.84 30.47 -2.36
CA LEU A 542 -44.89 29.02 -2.09
C LEU A 542 -44.29 28.21 -3.24
N SER A 543 -44.55 28.62 -4.49
CA SER A 543 -44.01 27.94 -5.67
C SER A 543 -42.48 28.03 -5.76
N GLN A 544 -41.87 29.12 -5.31
CA GLN A 544 -40.40 29.24 -5.25
C GLN A 544 -39.78 28.20 -4.32
N ILE A 545 -40.52 27.76 -3.30
CA ILE A 545 -40.10 26.78 -2.30
C ILE A 545 -40.30 25.36 -2.81
N GLU A 546 -41.45 25.12 -3.44
CA GLU A 546 -41.91 23.79 -3.86
C GLU A 546 -41.27 23.30 -5.18
N LYS A 547 -41.00 24.21 -6.12
CA LYS A 547 -40.45 23.86 -7.45
C LYS A 547 -39.06 23.23 -7.38
N PRO A 548 -38.08 23.76 -6.61
CA PRO A 548 -36.77 23.13 -6.45
C PRO A 548 -36.86 21.70 -5.89
N ALA A 549 -37.91 21.41 -5.12
CA ALA A 549 -38.15 20.10 -4.55
C ALA A 549 -38.85 19.11 -5.49
N GLY A 550 -39.37 19.57 -6.63
CA GLY A 550 -40.03 18.71 -7.63
C GLY A 550 -41.44 18.27 -7.24
N ILE A 551 -42.17 19.07 -6.46
CA ILE A 551 -43.53 18.73 -6.01
C ILE A 551 -44.51 18.77 -7.19
N ALA A 552 -45.06 17.60 -7.54
CA ALA A 552 -45.96 17.45 -8.70
C ALA A 552 -47.36 18.02 -8.48
N ASN A 553 -47.90 17.98 -7.25
CA ASN A 553 -49.21 18.51 -6.92
C ASN A 553 -49.12 19.44 -5.69
N PRO A 554 -48.82 20.73 -5.90
CA PRO A 554 -48.66 21.73 -4.84
C PRO A 554 -49.88 21.87 -3.92
N LYS A 555 -51.10 21.77 -4.47
CA LYS A 555 -52.33 21.96 -3.69
C LYS A 555 -52.53 20.87 -2.65
N ASP A 556 -52.33 19.62 -3.04
CA ASP A 556 -52.46 18.48 -2.12
C ASP A 556 -51.32 18.46 -1.10
N PHE A 557 -50.10 18.80 -1.53
CA PHE A 557 -48.95 18.92 -0.66
C PHE A 557 -49.16 20.00 0.43
N ARG A 558 -49.58 21.21 0.06
CA ARG A 558 -49.89 22.31 1.00
C ARG A 558 -50.94 21.88 2.03
N ASN A 559 -52.02 21.21 1.57
CA ASN A 559 -53.10 20.73 2.43
C ASN A 559 -52.63 19.63 3.41
N GLU A 560 -51.82 18.68 2.94
CA GLU A 560 -51.24 17.61 3.77
C GLU A 560 -50.36 18.20 4.88
N VAL A 561 -49.47 19.12 4.53
CA VAL A 561 -48.56 19.81 5.45
C VAL A 561 -49.34 20.60 6.52
N VAL A 562 -50.28 21.45 6.11
CA VAL A 562 -51.08 22.28 7.04
C VAL A 562 -51.91 21.39 7.97
N LYS A 563 -52.52 20.32 7.47
CA LYS A 563 -53.25 19.37 8.32
C LYS A 563 -52.36 18.62 9.29
N PHE A 564 -51.13 18.28 8.91
CA PHE A 564 -50.16 17.68 9.82
C PHE A 564 -49.80 18.66 10.94
N THR A 565 -49.48 19.90 10.60
CA THR A 565 -49.03 20.93 11.56
C THR A 565 -50.14 21.33 12.51
N LEU A 566 -51.39 21.50 12.03
CA LEU A 566 -52.55 21.75 12.89
C LEU A 566 -52.80 20.59 13.88
N ARG A 567 -52.68 19.33 13.43
CA ARG A 567 -52.82 18.15 14.31
C ARG A 567 -51.70 18.07 15.35
N ALA A 568 -50.47 18.39 14.97
CA ALA A 568 -49.34 18.43 15.89
C ALA A 568 -49.48 19.59 16.90
N ARG A 569 -49.93 20.76 16.46
CA ARG A 569 -50.16 21.96 17.29
C ARG A 569 -51.24 21.73 18.34
N ALA A 570 -52.31 21.00 17.98
CA ALA A 570 -53.36 20.59 18.90
C ALA A 570 -52.87 19.61 19.99
N LYS A 571 -51.84 18.79 19.71
CA LYS A 571 -51.22 17.88 20.69
C LYS A 571 -50.16 18.55 21.57
N ASN A 572 -49.56 19.65 21.13
CA ASN A 572 -48.42 20.32 21.78
C ASN A 572 -48.77 21.69 22.39
N ASN A 573 -49.93 21.84 23.04
CA ASN A 573 -50.35 23.07 23.72
C ASN A 573 -50.21 24.35 22.86
N GLY A 574 -50.53 24.28 21.57
CA GLY A 574 -50.50 25.44 20.67
C GLY A 574 -49.16 25.75 20.02
N ARG A 575 -48.08 25.01 20.34
CA ARG A 575 -46.75 25.19 19.72
C ARG A 575 -46.63 24.42 18.40
N ASN A 576 -46.03 25.05 17.40
CA ASN A 576 -45.70 24.38 16.15
C ASN A 576 -44.69 23.25 16.39
N PRO A 577 -44.78 22.15 15.64
CA PRO A 577 -43.79 21.08 15.75
C PRO A 577 -42.44 21.55 15.20
N SER A 578 -41.36 20.86 15.61
CA SER A 578 -40.03 21.12 15.04
C SER A 578 -40.04 20.87 13.53
N TRP A 579 -39.36 21.71 12.76
CA TRP A 579 -39.30 21.61 11.30
C TRP A 579 -38.74 20.26 10.80
N THR A 580 -38.02 19.52 11.65
CA THR A 580 -37.50 18.16 11.36
C THR A 580 -38.54 17.06 11.51
N SER A 581 -39.71 17.35 12.08
CA SER A 581 -40.74 16.35 12.41
C SER A 581 -41.52 15.81 11.21
N TYR A 582 -41.47 16.51 10.07
CA TYR A 582 -42.15 16.11 8.85
C TYR A 582 -41.17 16.02 7.68
N GLU A 583 -40.83 14.80 7.31
CA GLU A 583 -39.78 14.47 6.35
C GLU A 583 -39.96 15.15 4.99
N LYS A 584 -41.18 15.13 4.43
CA LYS A 584 -41.41 15.71 3.10
C LYS A 584 -41.20 17.24 3.07
N LEU A 585 -41.64 17.98 4.09
CA LEU A 585 -41.41 19.44 4.14
C LEU A 585 -39.96 19.76 4.52
N ARG A 586 -39.34 18.92 5.35
CA ARG A 586 -37.92 19.04 5.67
C ARG A 586 -37.07 18.99 4.39
N GLU A 587 -37.30 18.01 3.50
CA GLU A 587 -36.58 17.91 2.22
C GLU A 587 -36.79 19.15 1.33
N VAL A 588 -38.01 19.70 1.31
CA VAL A 588 -38.32 20.90 0.54
C VAL A 588 -37.59 22.13 1.08
N ILE A 589 -37.60 22.31 2.41
CA ILE A 589 -36.90 23.42 3.07
C ILE A 589 -35.40 23.28 2.91
N GLU A 590 -34.85 22.07 3.08
CA GLU A 590 -33.44 21.79 2.86
C GLU A 590 -33.05 22.15 1.42
N LYS A 591 -33.79 21.71 0.40
CA LYS A 591 -33.53 22.06 -1.01
C LYS A 591 -33.63 23.56 -1.29
N ARG A 592 -34.57 24.28 -0.67
CA ARG A 592 -34.64 25.76 -0.78
C ARG A 592 -33.38 26.40 -0.18
N MET A 593 -32.99 25.98 1.02
CA MET A 593 -31.79 26.50 1.70
C MET A 593 -30.51 26.20 0.90
N PHE A 594 -30.43 25.04 0.25
CA PHE A 594 -29.32 24.66 -0.61
C PHE A 594 -29.25 25.48 -1.91
N GLY A 595 -30.40 25.96 -2.43
CA GLY A 595 -30.48 26.74 -3.65
C GLY A 595 -29.98 28.19 -3.55
N GLN A 596 -29.87 28.74 -2.33
CA GLN A 596 -29.48 30.13 -2.07
C GLN A 596 -28.15 30.22 -1.31
N VAL A 597 -27.05 29.75 -1.92
CA VAL A 597 -25.69 29.88 -1.35
C VAL A 597 -25.30 31.34 -1.09
N GLU A 598 -25.88 32.28 -1.84
CA GLU A 598 -25.71 33.72 -1.68
C GLU A 598 -26.18 34.25 -0.32
N ASP A 599 -27.22 33.63 0.26
CA ASP A 599 -27.77 34.01 1.57
C ASP A 599 -26.89 33.53 2.74
N LEU A 600 -26.00 32.57 2.49
CA LEU A 600 -25.05 32.04 3.48
C LEU A 600 -23.82 32.95 3.66
N LEU A 601 -23.54 33.79 2.65
CA LEU A 601 -22.30 34.57 2.52
C LEU A 601 -22.04 35.55 3.65
N PRO A 602 -23.02 36.32 4.17
CA PRO A 602 -22.78 37.28 5.24
C PRO A 602 -22.30 36.62 6.54
N VAL A 603 -22.73 35.38 6.77
CA VAL A 603 -22.45 34.65 8.02
C VAL A 603 -21.13 33.89 7.95
N ILE A 604 -20.82 33.25 6.82
CA ILE A 604 -19.57 32.47 6.65
C ILE A 604 -18.35 33.35 6.30
N SER A 605 -18.56 34.55 5.74
CA SER A 605 -17.48 35.47 5.38
C SER A 605 -16.74 36.00 6.61
N PHE A 606 -15.42 36.13 6.53
CA PHE A 606 -14.56 36.64 7.62
C PHE A 606 -14.45 38.18 7.65
N GLY A 607 -15.40 38.91 7.04
CA GLY A 607 -15.47 40.38 6.97
C GLY A 607 -15.85 41.09 8.29
N SER A 608 -15.67 42.41 8.33
CA SER A 608 -15.45 43.21 9.56
C SER A 608 -16.66 43.93 10.19
N LYS A 609 -17.91 43.62 9.82
CA LYS A 609 -19.09 44.09 10.55
C LYS A 609 -20.14 42.99 10.66
N LYS A 610 -20.29 42.41 11.84
CA LYS A 610 -21.31 41.42 12.18
C LYS A 610 -22.02 41.85 13.46
N ASP A 611 -23.33 41.72 13.49
CA ASP A 611 -24.12 41.86 14.73
C ASP A 611 -23.84 40.66 15.66
N SER A 612 -24.08 40.82 16.97
CA SER A 612 -23.73 39.80 17.98
C SER A 612 -24.32 38.41 17.72
N ALA A 613 -25.51 38.34 17.10
CA ALA A 613 -26.15 37.08 16.70
C ALA A 613 -25.36 36.38 15.57
N THR A 614 -24.95 37.12 14.55
CA THR A 614 -24.19 36.62 13.41
C THR A 614 -22.78 36.17 13.81
N GLU A 615 -22.17 36.81 14.80
CA GLU A 615 -20.87 36.42 15.34
C GLU A 615 -20.93 35.08 16.10
N LYS A 616 -21.97 34.87 16.91
CA LYS A 616 -22.20 33.60 17.61
C LYS A 616 -22.41 32.45 16.61
N GLN A 617 -23.23 32.66 15.59
CA GLN A 617 -23.47 31.68 14.53
C GLN A 617 -22.20 31.34 13.74
N HIS A 618 -21.38 32.35 13.43
CA HIS A 618 -20.09 32.14 12.78
C HIS A 618 -19.14 31.30 13.63
N ALA A 619 -19.11 31.51 14.95
CA ALA A 619 -18.31 30.71 15.87
C ALA A 619 -18.80 29.24 15.93
N GLU A 620 -20.12 29.01 15.96
CA GLU A 620 -20.70 27.66 15.92
C GLU A 620 -20.40 26.93 14.61
N PHE A 621 -20.47 27.63 13.47
CA PHE A 621 -20.06 27.11 12.17
C PHE A 621 -18.59 26.65 12.17
N ILE A 622 -17.68 27.51 12.67
CA ILE A 622 -16.26 27.16 12.79
C ILE A 622 -16.07 25.93 13.68
N HIS A 623 -16.76 25.86 14.81
CA HIS A 623 -16.65 24.73 15.73
C HIS A 623 -17.02 23.39 15.06
N ARG A 624 -18.11 23.37 14.29
CA ARG A 624 -18.55 22.15 13.56
C ARG A 624 -17.58 21.75 12.46
N MET A 625 -17.01 22.72 11.75
CA MET A 625 -15.95 22.42 10.79
C MET A 625 -14.71 21.85 11.51
N ILE A 626 -14.38 22.32 12.71
CA ILE A 626 -13.29 21.73 13.51
C ILE A 626 -13.60 20.29 13.92
N GLU A 627 -14.84 20.00 14.33
CA GLU A 627 -15.29 18.62 14.62
C GLU A 627 -15.18 17.69 13.41
N ARG A 628 -15.25 18.23 12.19
CA ARG A 628 -15.05 17.49 10.93
C ARG A 628 -13.58 17.35 10.51
N GLY A 629 -12.64 17.83 11.31
CA GLY A 629 -11.20 17.62 11.10
C GLY A 629 -10.45 18.82 10.51
N TYR A 630 -11.09 19.99 10.39
CA TYR A 630 -10.43 21.21 9.89
C TYR A 630 -9.81 22.05 11.02
N THR A 631 -8.78 22.83 10.72
CA THR A 631 -8.32 23.91 11.61
C THR A 631 -9.09 25.19 11.35
N ARG A 632 -9.13 26.11 12.33
CA ARG A 632 -9.76 27.44 12.14
C ARG A 632 -9.15 28.22 10.96
N ARG A 633 -7.85 28.06 10.70
CA ARG A 633 -7.16 28.71 9.58
C ARG A 633 -7.54 28.07 8.25
N GLN A 634 -7.64 26.74 8.21
CA GLN A 634 -8.13 26.01 7.04
C GLN A 634 -9.55 26.43 6.69
N VAL A 635 -10.48 26.48 7.67
CA VAL A 635 -11.87 26.92 7.42
C VAL A 635 -11.92 28.29 6.75
N ARG A 636 -11.13 29.25 7.24
CA ARG A 636 -11.03 30.58 6.62
C ARG A 636 -10.58 30.51 5.17
N ARG A 637 -9.51 29.76 4.90
CA ARG A 637 -8.95 29.61 3.55
C ARG A 637 -9.93 28.91 2.61
N LEU A 638 -10.60 27.87 3.09
CA LEU A 638 -11.57 27.08 2.32
C LEU A 638 -12.77 27.92 1.91
N VAL A 639 -13.33 28.69 2.84
CA VAL A 639 -14.42 29.63 2.53
C VAL A 639 -13.94 30.67 1.51
N ASP A 640 -12.80 31.32 1.74
CA ASP A 640 -12.26 32.32 0.81
C ASP A 640 -11.99 31.72 -0.60
N TRP A 641 -11.52 30.48 -0.67
CA TRP A 641 -11.25 29.77 -1.92
C TRP A 641 -12.55 29.39 -2.65
N TYR A 642 -13.50 28.77 -1.95
CA TYR A 642 -14.81 28.40 -2.50
C TYR A 642 -15.54 29.61 -3.08
N MET A 643 -15.48 30.75 -2.38
CA MET A 643 -16.03 32.02 -2.83
C MET A 643 -15.42 32.57 -4.12
N ARG A 644 -14.15 32.27 -4.40
CA ARG A 644 -13.50 32.67 -5.65
C ARG A 644 -13.90 31.77 -6.80
N VAL A 645 -13.97 30.46 -6.55
CA VAL A 645 -14.36 29.47 -7.56
C VAL A 645 -15.80 29.71 -8.02
N ASN A 646 -16.74 29.89 -7.07
CA ASN A 646 -18.15 30.18 -7.39
C ASN A 646 -18.40 31.53 -8.07
N LYS A 647 -17.48 32.49 -7.98
CA LYS A 647 -17.58 33.78 -8.70
C LYS A 647 -16.95 33.74 -10.10
N ALA A 648 -16.14 32.72 -10.37
CA ALA A 648 -15.39 32.56 -11.61
C ALA A 648 -16.05 31.56 -12.57
N GLY A 649 -16.85 30.62 -12.05
CA GLY A 649 -17.83 29.84 -12.82
C GLY A 649 -19.17 30.57 -12.86
#